data_AF-A0A1G8U0N3-F1
#
_entry.id   AF-A0A1G8U0N3-F1
#
_cell.length_a   1.000
_cell.length_b   1.000
_cell.length_c   1.000
_cell.angle_alpha   90.00
_cell.angle_beta   90.00
_cell.angle_gamma   90.00
#
_symmetry.space_group_name_H-M   'P 1'
#
loop_
_entity.id
_entity.type
_entity.pdbx_description
1 polymer ?
#
loop_
_entity_poly.entity_id
_entity_poly.type
_entity_poly.pdbx_seq_one_letter_code
_entity_poly.pdbx_strand_id
1 'polypeptide(L)'
;MKKILFILLAIAMLQNAAYAQEKKDERTVTTRIADLMAQMPAKDADLLKNNMVDIANLGEDGYVTLISGLSPAGKGNNALIEYAIGGFSAYVSQTGKEDWRKMAVNAYCKALQKLSDKQNKSFIISQFDLVGRDDAVSCLQSLLTDDDLADPAARALVKINTSASKTALLHALAQANGTAKLSIIGALGDSRFKAAAKPIEELLANSNDPKLSKTALYALAYIAAPSSDALFSAAAEKTGYQYENTNAMESYLIYAGQLLKAGNATIAEKIAKQVLLKTAADNQVKVRAAALAVLVEASPGNNQQILLQAAGDKHTVYRMAALQLAAPYITSANSTLWVKKLSAVDEDIKADIVHMLGQTTAKNTLPAILQLAKSKYRKLKLEAINAAVNLGQEQVLGDLLKLMNKGDDSDISLVSSAIHRMEGTGITAQVAAAIPAAEPKVQIALINILASRAANQQVNAVYAQLKNKDSEVQQAAYTALSQMVVKDDLPQLFSLLNESSGAKETAVQQAIIAAVSGSGDHTPQVNAVLKQMGSVPESKKLLFYKVLASLGGDEALKAVTERYYGGNSETQLAALEALSVWNDDAAAPELIEIARETKNAAFLNTAIQGYLRLAIRGAYPAEERLLLLRNAMAVAQSDEQKQQILKAAEQAKCLNTILFAGQYLNDPALQQAAANAVMIVTMAGEYSGDLVKGLLQKTIAVITGPDSGYQKEGMNRYISEMKSAEGYGREIPRAKPFVLSAAEKKEGFKVLFDGTNMHNWTGNTVDYTIEDGNIAIRPKPGKGSGGNLYTKEEFSDFVFRFEFQLTPGANNGLGIRAPLAGDAAYEGMELQILDNEAPIYKDLHVYQYHGSVYGTIPAKRGFLKPVGEWNYEEVVAIGPKIKVILNGTVILDADITDARKNGAADGKNHPGLLRETGHIGFLGHGSEVQFKNIRIKDLSKKK
;
A
#
# COMPACT_ATOMS: atom_id res chain seq x y z
N MET A 1 15.90 12.75 -74.34
CA MET A 1 15.01 13.77 -73.74
C MET A 1 14.06 13.24 -72.65
N LYS A 2 13.53 12.01 -72.72
CA LYS A 2 12.57 11.49 -71.70
C LYS A 2 13.13 11.23 -70.29
N LYS A 3 14.43 10.99 -70.12
CA LYS A 3 15.06 10.81 -68.77
C LYS A 3 15.33 12.12 -68.03
N ILE A 4 15.48 13.25 -68.74
CA ILE A 4 15.70 14.58 -68.13
C ILE A 4 14.37 15.15 -67.61
N LEU A 5 13.26 14.83 -68.28
CA LEU A 5 11.92 15.27 -67.86
C LEU A 5 11.47 14.66 -66.52
N PHE A 6 11.81 13.40 -66.25
CA PHE A 6 11.46 12.73 -64.99
C PHE A 6 12.32 13.19 -63.80
N ILE A 7 13.57 13.59 -64.04
CA ILE A 7 14.44 14.15 -62.98
C ILE A 7 13.99 15.58 -62.63
N LEU A 8 13.59 16.38 -63.61
CA LEU A 8 13.03 17.71 -63.35
C LEU A 8 11.65 17.65 -62.67
N LEU A 9 10.81 16.66 -62.98
CA LEU A 9 9.53 16.46 -62.28
C LEU A 9 9.73 15.97 -60.84
N ALA A 10 10.74 15.13 -60.58
CA ALA A 10 11.10 14.68 -59.24
C ALA A 10 11.72 15.81 -58.40
N ILE A 11 12.53 16.69 -58.99
CA ILE A 11 13.07 17.88 -58.32
C ILE A 11 11.97 18.92 -58.06
N ALA A 12 10.99 19.09 -58.96
CA ALA A 12 9.84 19.95 -58.74
C ALA A 12 8.87 19.41 -57.66
N MET A 13 8.73 18.09 -57.53
CA MET A 13 7.94 17.47 -56.46
C MET A 13 8.68 17.39 -55.12
N LEU A 14 10.02 17.39 -55.11
CA LEU A 14 10.83 17.50 -53.89
C LEU A 14 11.01 18.94 -53.41
N GLN A 15 10.89 19.94 -54.30
CA GLN A 15 10.85 21.36 -53.89
C GLN A 15 9.50 21.80 -53.30
N ASN A 16 8.41 21.09 -53.59
CA ASN A 16 7.10 21.35 -52.96
C ASN A 16 6.91 20.68 -51.58
N ALA A 17 7.87 19.86 -51.12
CA ALA A 17 7.88 19.33 -49.75
C ALA A 17 8.70 20.20 -48.78
N ALA A 18 9.45 21.19 -49.29
CA ALA A 18 10.30 22.09 -48.49
C ALA A 18 9.69 23.48 -48.26
N TYR A 19 8.46 23.71 -48.72
CA TYR A 19 7.64 24.87 -48.36
C TYR A 19 6.27 24.40 -47.85
N ALA A 20 6.27 23.54 -46.82
CA ALA A 20 5.18 23.61 -45.85
C ALA A 20 5.36 24.96 -45.15
N GLN A 21 4.70 25.98 -45.71
CA GLN A 21 4.53 27.26 -45.06
C GLN A 21 3.99 26.96 -43.66
N GLU A 22 4.82 27.12 -42.62
CA GLU A 22 4.32 27.22 -41.25
C GLU A 22 3.16 28.20 -41.34
N LYS A 23 1.94 27.75 -41.04
CA LYS A 23 0.84 28.68 -40.83
C LYS A 23 1.33 29.61 -39.74
N LYS A 24 1.80 30.80 -40.10
CA LYS A 24 2.08 31.86 -39.14
C LYS A 24 0.80 32.02 -38.34
N ASP A 25 0.90 31.76 -37.05
CA ASP A 25 -0.19 32.05 -36.13
C ASP A 25 -0.51 33.54 -36.25
N GLU A 26 -1.61 33.88 -36.94
CA GLU A 26 -2.00 35.25 -37.26
C GLU A 26 -2.53 36.01 -36.03
N ARG A 27 -2.66 35.33 -34.87
CA ARG A 27 -3.09 35.94 -33.62
C ARG A 27 -1.99 36.85 -33.05
N THR A 28 -2.40 37.97 -32.46
CA THR A 28 -1.48 38.86 -31.73
C THR A 28 -0.87 38.13 -30.52
N VAL A 29 0.33 38.54 -30.10
CA VAL A 29 0.99 37.98 -28.89
C VAL A 29 0.08 38.06 -27.66
N THR A 30 -0.66 39.15 -27.49
CA THR A 30 -1.62 39.33 -26.40
C THR A 30 -2.77 38.31 -26.45
N THR A 31 -3.31 38.04 -27.65
CA THR A 31 -4.33 37.01 -27.85
C THR A 31 -3.79 35.62 -27.52
N ARG A 32 -2.58 35.30 -27.98
CA ARG A 32 -1.93 34.01 -27.72
C ARG A 32 -1.66 33.79 -26.22
N ILE A 33 -1.28 34.84 -25.49
CA ILE A 33 -1.13 34.80 -24.03
C ILE A 33 -2.48 34.56 -23.35
N ALA A 34 -3.56 35.25 -23.77
CA ALA A 34 -4.88 35.05 -23.18
C ALA A 34 -5.40 33.61 -23.38
N ASP A 35 -5.27 33.07 -24.60
CA ASP A 35 -5.65 31.69 -24.93
C ASP A 35 -4.85 30.66 -24.12
N LEU A 36 -3.57 30.93 -23.89
CA LEU A 36 -2.70 30.11 -23.05
C LEU A 36 -3.14 30.16 -21.58
N MET A 37 -3.47 31.35 -21.04
CA MET A 37 -3.93 31.49 -19.65
C MET A 37 -5.28 30.80 -19.40
N ALA A 38 -6.18 30.79 -20.39
CA ALA A 38 -7.46 30.10 -20.28
C ALA A 38 -7.34 28.57 -20.16
N GLN A 39 -6.18 28.02 -20.54
CA GLN A 39 -5.86 26.59 -20.47
C GLN A 39 -5.05 26.22 -19.21
N MET A 40 -4.90 27.16 -18.27
CA MET A 40 -4.16 26.97 -17.03
C MET A 40 -5.08 27.02 -15.79
N PRO A 41 -4.81 26.20 -14.75
CA PRO A 41 -3.78 25.16 -14.70
C PRO A 41 -4.09 23.96 -15.62
N ALA A 42 -3.05 23.27 -16.09
CA ALA A 42 -3.22 22.14 -16.99
C ALA A 42 -3.88 20.96 -16.26
N LYS A 43 -4.92 20.37 -16.85
CA LYS A 43 -5.67 19.23 -16.29
C LYS A 43 -4.95 17.87 -16.42
N ASP A 44 -3.96 17.80 -17.30
CA ASP A 44 -3.18 16.60 -17.59
C ASP A 44 -1.77 16.95 -18.11
N ALA A 45 -0.91 15.93 -18.23
CA ALA A 45 0.48 16.07 -18.61
C ALA A 45 0.68 16.46 -20.08
N ASP A 46 -0.23 16.06 -20.98
CA ASP A 46 -0.14 16.38 -22.41
C ASP A 46 -0.47 17.85 -22.65
N LEU A 47 -1.53 18.36 -22.00
CA LEU A 47 -1.88 19.77 -22.01
C LEU A 47 -0.77 20.62 -21.38
N LEU A 48 -0.17 20.17 -20.27
CA LEU A 48 0.97 20.86 -19.68
C LEU A 48 2.12 20.97 -20.69
N LYS A 49 2.49 19.87 -21.36
CA LYS A 49 3.55 19.86 -22.36
C LYS A 49 3.25 20.82 -23.52
N ASN A 50 2.02 20.81 -24.04
CA ASN A 50 1.61 21.69 -25.13
C ASN A 50 1.65 23.17 -24.71
N ASN A 51 1.13 23.50 -23.53
CA ASN A 51 1.20 24.84 -22.97
C ASN A 51 2.64 25.35 -22.86
N MET A 52 3.60 24.49 -22.46
CA MET A 52 5.01 24.88 -22.38
C MET A 52 5.65 25.09 -23.76
N VAL A 53 5.26 24.29 -24.76
CA VAL A 53 5.68 24.51 -26.15
C VAL A 53 5.08 25.81 -26.69
N ASP A 54 3.83 26.13 -26.34
CA ASP A 54 3.18 27.38 -26.75
C ASP A 54 3.86 28.59 -26.12
N ILE A 55 4.25 28.52 -24.83
CA ILE A 55 5.10 29.54 -24.19
C ILE A 55 6.42 29.69 -24.95
N ALA A 56 7.09 28.58 -25.30
CA ALA A 56 8.32 28.64 -26.06
C ALA A 56 8.13 29.35 -27.42
N ASN A 57 7.02 29.07 -28.09
CA ASN A 57 6.64 29.65 -29.37
C ASN A 57 6.16 31.11 -29.29
N LEU A 58 5.96 31.68 -28.09
CA LEU A 58 5.80 33.13 -27.94
C LEU A 58 7.09 33.87 -28.32
N GLY A 59 8.24 33.20 -28.22
CA GLY A 59 9.57 33.81 -28.37
C GLY A 59 9.93 34.70 -27.18
N GLU A 60 11.16 35.19 -27.18
CA GLU A 60 11.73 35.93 -26.03
C GLU A 60 10.88 37.17 -25.66
N ASP A 61 10.53 38.01 -26.62
CA ASP A 61 9.77 39.24 -26.34
C ASP A 61 8.30 38.97 -25.98
N GLY A 62 7.72 37.89 -26.52
CA GLY A 62 6.39 37.44 -26.12
C GLY A 62 6.37 36.90 -24.69
N TYR A 63 7.42 36.18 -24.29
CA TYR A 63 7.57 35.72 -22.92
C TYR A 63 7.85 36.87 -21.94
N VAL A 64 8.65 37.87 -22.34
CA VAL A 64 8.80 39.13 -21.58
C VAL A 64 7.45 39.83 -21.40
N THR A 65 6.60 39.83 -22.42
CA THR A 65 5.25 40.41 -22.35
C THR A 65 4.37 39.67 -21.36
N LEU A 66 4.41 38.33 -21.37
CA LEU A 66 3.71 37.48 -20.39
C LEU A 66 4.18 37.79 -18.96
N ILE A 67 5.50 37.84 -18.72
CA ILE A 67 6.07 38.16 -17.40
C ILE A 67 5.70 39.58 -16.96
N SER A 68 5.68 40.54 -17.88
CA SER A 68 5.30 41.92 -17.60
C SER A 68 3.81 42.08 -17.23
N GLY A 69 3.00 41.04 -17.41
CA GLY A 69 1.61 40.99 -16.95
C GLY A 69 1.46 40.80 -15.43
N LEU A 70 2.55 40.51 -14.70
CA LEU A 70 2.53 40.42 -13.24
C LEU A 70 2.12 41.77 -12.62
N SER A 71 1.03 41.73 -11.85
CA SER A 71 0.56 42.89 -11.10
C SER A 71 1.37 43.08 -9.81
N PRO A 72 1.54 44.33 -9.31
CA PRO A 72 2.18 44.56 -8.02
C PRO A 72 1.48 43.83 -6.88
N ALA A 73 2.22 43.54 -5.80
CA ALA A 73 1.69 42.80 -4.66
C ALA A 73 0.39 43.45 -4.12
N GLY A 74 -0.66 42.63 -3.94
CA GLY A 74 -1.97 43.07 -3.45
C GLY A 74 -2.85 43.83 -4.45
N LYS A 75 -2.42 44.00 -5.71
CA LYS A 75 -3.18 44.74 -6.75
C LYS A 75 -3.75 43.87 -7.88
N GLY A 76 -3.51 42.56 -7.87
CA GLY A 76 -4.03 41.62 -8.87
C GLY A 76 -3.81 40.16 -8.48
N ASN A 77 -4.34 39.24 -9.28
CA ASN A 77 -4.13 37.80 -9.12
C ASN A 77 -3.04 37.32 -10.09
N ASN A 78 -1.86 37.04 -9.55
CA ASN A 78 -0.71 36.58 -10.35
C ASN A 78 -0.66 35.05 -10.51
N ALA A 79 -1.56 34.28 -9.88
CA ALA A 79 -1.43 32.82 -9.74
C ALA A 79 -1.25 32.07 -11.07
N LEU A 80 -2.00 32.45 -12.11
CA LEU A 80 -1.88 31.81 -13.43
C LEU A 80 -0.59 32.18 -14.16
N ILE A 81 -0.13 33.43 -14.03
CA ILE A 81 1.11 33.90 -14.65
C ILE A 81 2.31 33.25 -13.94
N GLU A 82 2.28 33.18 -12.60
CA GLU A 82 3.30 32.50 -11.79
C GLU A 82 3.34 31.00 -12.11
N TYR A 83 2.18 30.36 -12.26
CA TYR A 83 2.08 28.96 -12.70
C TYR A 83 2.71 28.76 -14.09
N ALA A 84 2.44 29.66 -15.03
CA ALA A 84 3.01 29.61 -16.37
C ALA A 84 4.55 29.74 -16.34
N ILE A 85 5.05 30.72 -15.58
CA ILE A 85 6.48 31.01 -15.46
C ILE A 85 7.23 29.86 -14.78
N GLY A 86 6.73 29.40 -13.63
CA GLY A 86 7.32 28.28 -12.89
C GLY A 86 7.28 26.98 -13.67
N GLY A 87 6.14 26.69 -14.32
CA GLY A 87 5.97 25.54 -15.20
C GLY A 87 6.96 25.56 -16.36
N PHE A 88 7.15 26.73 -16.99
CA PHE A 88 8.07 26.87 -18.12
C PHE A 88 9.53 26.71 -17.69
N SER A 89 9.95 27.34 -16.58
CA SER A 89 11.28 27.15 -15.99
C SER A 89 11.60 25.68 -15.72
N ALA A 90 10.65 24.95 -15.14
CA ALA A 90 10.80 23.52 -14.87
C ALA A 90 10.80 22.68 -16.17
N TYR A 91 10.06 23.11 -17.19
CA TYR A 91 10.02 22.42 -18.47
C TYR A 91 11.32 22.57 -19.26
N VAL A 92 11.90 23.77 -19.32
CA VAL A 92 13.12 24.06 -20.08
C VAL A 92 14.41 23.71 -19.35
N SER A 93 14.35 23.37 -18.06
CA SER A 93 15.52 22.85 -17.32
C SER A 93 15.89 21.41 -17.73
N GLN A 94 14.99 20.70 -18.42
CA GLN A 94 15.18 19.34 -18.91
C GLN A 94 16.19 19.27 -20.08
N THR A 95 16.85 18.12 -20.24
CA THR A 95 17.82 17.85 -21.33
C THR A 95 17.17 18.02 -22.71
N GLY A 96 17.89 18.64 -23.65
CA GLY A 96 17.45 18.81 -25.05
C GLY A 96 16.63 20.08 -25.31
N LYS A 97 16.58 21.01 -24.36
CA LYS A 97 15.85 22.30 -24.43
C LYS A 97 16.75 23.50 -24.16
N GLU A 98 18.05 23.36 -24.43
CA GLU A 98 19.08 24.35 -24.09
C GLU A 98 18.81 25.72 -24.72
N ASP A 99 18.29 25.77 -25.96
CA ASP A 99 17.95 27.01 -26.64
C ASP A 99 16.76 27.73 -25.98
N TRP A 100 15.72 26.99 -25.60
CA TRP A 100 14.58 27.55 -24.88
C TRP A 100 14.94 27.95 -23.45
N ARG A 101 15.86 27.23 -22.80
CA ARG A 101 16.40 27.62 -21.49
C ARG A 101 17.14 28.96 -21.59
N LYS A 102 18.00 29.12 -22.61
CA LYS A 102 18.71 30.38 -22.88
C LYS A 102 17.74 31.52 -23.17
N MET A 103 16.71 31.27 -23.98
CA MET A 103 15.65 32.24 -24.24
C MET A 103 14.90 32.65 -22.97
N ALA A 104 14.58 31.70 -22.08
CA ALA A 104 13.95 31.98 -20.79
C ALA A 104 14.85 32.87 -19.90
N VAL A 105 16.15 32.55 -19.80
CA VAL A 105 17.13 33.36 -19.04
C VAL A 105 17.19 34.79 -19.57
N ASN A 106 17.30 34.98 -20.89
CA ASN A 106 17.29 36.31 -21.50
C ASN A 106 16.00 37.08 -21.21
N ALA A 107 14.85 36.41 -21.33
CA ALA A 107 13.55 36.99 -21.04
C ALA A 107 13.43 37.42 -19.58
N TYR A 108 13.91 36.61 -18.63
CA TYR A 108 13.95 36.98 -17.21
C TYR A 108 14.84 38.20 -16.97
N CYS A 109 16.06 38.24 -17.52
CA CYS A 109 16.93 39.40 -17.38
C CYS A 109 16.29 40.68 -17.97
N LYS A 110 15.63 40.60 -19.13
CA LYS A 110 14.88 41.72 -19.73
C LYS A 110 13.68 42.14 -18.87
N ALA A 111 12.91 41.19 -18.35
CA ALA A 111 11.72 41.46 -17.55
C ALA A 111 12.07 42.11 -16.21
N LEU A 112 13.18 41.72 -15.57
CA LEU A 112 13.66 42.31 -14.32
C LEU A 112 13.94 43.83 -14.42
N GLN A 113 14.30 44.31 -15.62
CA GLN A 113 14.47 45.75 -15.88
C GLN A 113 13.13 46.49 -16.00
N LYS A 114 12.07 45.80 -16.43
CA LYS A 114 10.73 46.38 -16.66
C LYS A 114 9.83 46.35 -15.44
N LEU A 115 9.97 45.32 -14.59
CA LEU A 115 9.17 45.19 -13.38
C LEU A 115 9.56 46.30 -12.38
N SER A 116 8.56 46.91 -11.74
CA SER A 116 8.78 47.91 -10.67
C SER A 116 8.65 47.30 -9.28
N ASP A 117 7.85 46.25 -9.13
CA ASP A 117 7.56 45.59 -7.85
C ASP A 117 8.68 44.62 -7.46
N LYS A 118 9.20 44.77 -6.23
CA LYS A 118 10.33 43.98 -5.73
C LYS A 118 9.98 42.53 -5.44
N GLN A 119 8.74 42.22 -5.05
CA GLN A 119 8.28 40.85 -4.84
C GLN A 119 8.21 40.09 -6.16
N ASN A 120 7.69 40.72 -7.21
CA ASN A 120 7.70 40.16 -8.57
C ASN A 120 9.14 39.95 -9.07
N LYS A 121 10.05 40.90 -8.83
CA LYS A 121 11.47 40.69 -9.16
C LYS A 121 12.06 39.50 -8.41
N SER A 122 11.80 39.36 -7.12
CA SER A 122 12.26 38.22 -6.32
C SER A 122 11.74 36.88 -6.86
N PHE A 123 10.46 36.82 -7.25
CA PHE A 123 9.87 35.64 -7.90
C PHE A 123 10.56 35.31 -9.24
N ILE A 124 10.88 36.30 -10.07
CA ILE A 124 11.62 36.07 -11.31
C ILE A 124 13.05 35.62 -11.03
N ILE A 125 13.71 36.19 -10.00
CA ILE A 125 15.06 35.78 -9.61
C ILE A 125 15.09 34.30 -9.18
N SER A 126 14.06 33.82 -8.47
CA SER A 126 14.01 32.41 -8.06
C SER A 126 13.91 31.43 -9.24
N GLN A 127 13.49 31.89 -10.43
CA GLN A 127 13.47 31.04 -11.62
C GLN A 127 14.87 30.64 -12.09
N PHE A 128 15.89 31.48 -11.81
CA PHE A 128 17.28 31.16 -12.15
C PHE A 128 17.82 29.97 -11.35
N ASP A 129 17.20 29.57 -10.24
CA ASP A 129 17.58 28.35 -9.52
C ASP A 129 17.40 27.10 -10.39
N LEU A 130 16.47 27.13 -11.35
CA LEU A 130 16.21 26.04 -12.28
C LEU A 130 16.97 26.21 -13.61
N VAL A 131 16.94 27.42 -14.16
CA VAL A 131 17.39 27.66 -15.54
C VAL A 131 18.72 28.40 -15.66
N GLY A 132 19.17 29.08 -14.61
CA GLY A 132 20.30 30.01 -14.66
C GLY A 132 21.62 29.32 -15.00
N ARG A 133 22.40 29.94 -15.88
CA ARG A 133 23.78 29.56 -16.24
C ARG A 133 24.63 30.84 -16.33
N ASP A 134 25.83 30.76 -16.92
CA ASP A 134 26.76 31.90 -17.03
C ASP A 134 26.17 33.13 -17.75
N ASP A 135 25.21 32.92 -18.64
CA ASP A 135 24.45 33.97 -19.33
C ASP A 135 23.56 34.81 -18.39
N ALA A 136 23.15 34.27 -17.23
CA ALA A 136 22.39 35.01 -16.22
C ALA A 136 23.27 35.85 -15.27
N VAL A 137 24.58 35.58 -15.21
CA VAL A 137 25.47 36.14 -14.17
C VAL A 137 25.51 37.66 -14.19
N SER A 138 25.62 38.27 -15.37
CA SER A 138 25.72 39.73 -15.48
C SER A 138 24.44 40.42 -15.00
N CYS A 139 23.26 39.88 -15.32
CA CYS A 139 22.00 40.48 -14.91
C CYS A 139 21.75 40.31 -13.40
N LEU A 140 22.08 39.14 -12.84
CA LEU A 140 22.01 38.89 -11.40
C LEU A 140 23.01 39.76 -10.61
N GLN A 141 24.23 39.95 -11.12
CA GLN A 141 25.25 40.78 -10.46
C GLN A 141 24.78 42.22 -10.26
N SER A 142 24.03 42.78 -11.22
CA SER A 142 23.51 44.15 -11.13
C SER A 142 22.51 44.37 -9.98
N LEU A 143 21.97 43.29 -9.43
CA LEU A 143 20.97 43.32 -8.34
C LEU A 143 21.60 43.13 -6.95
N LEU A 144 22.88 42.77 -6.88
CA LEU A 144 23.57 42.45 -5.62
C LEU A 144 23.81 43.65 -4.70
N THR A 145 23.58 44.88 -5.16
CA THR A 145 23.69 46.09 -4.33
C THR A 145 22.33 46.61 -3.84
N ASP A 146 21.22 46.00 -4.24
CA ASP A 146 19.88 46.34 -3.73
C ASP A 146 19.56 45.46 -2.51
N ASP A 147 19.29 46.08 -1.35
CA ASP A 147 19.08 45.36 -0.09
C ASP A 147 17.94 44.32 -0.13
N ASP A 148 16.90 44.53 -0.95
CA ASP A 148 15.76 43.62 -1.04
C ASP A 148 15.97 42.50 -2.08
N LEU A 149 16.91 42.69 -3.02
CA LEU A 149 17.13 41.77 -4.16
C LEU A 149 18.48 41.04 -4.11
N ALA A 150 19.43 41.53 -3.31
CA ALA A 150 20.75 40.94 -3.20
C ALA A 150 20.70 39.51 -2.66
N ASP A 151 19.83 39.23 -1.69
CA ASP A 151 19.64 37.90 -1.11
C ASP A 151 19.17 36.85 -2.14
N PRO A 152 18.03 37.02 -2.85
CA PRO A 152 17.63 36.08 -3.89
C PRO A 152 18.63 36.01 -5.05
N ALA A 153 19.25 37.12 -5.44
CA ALA A 153 20.24 37.13 -6.53
C ALA A 153 21.52 36.37 -6.15
N ALA A 154 21.99 36.51 -4.92
CA ALA A 154 23.15 35.80 -4.42
C ALA A 154 22.90 34.29 -4.36
N ARG A 155 21.70 33.85 -3.90
CA ARG A 155 21.31 32.43 -3.95
C ARG A 155 21.30 31.86 -5.37
N ALA A 156 20.74 32.59 -6.33
CA ALA A 156 20.74 32.17 -7.73
C ALA A 156 22.19 31.99 -8.26
N LEU A 157 23.10 32.90 -7.91
CA LEU A 157 24.53 32.78 -8.29
C LEU A 157 25.23 31.60 -7.60
N VAL A 158 24.86 31.27 -6.36
CA VAL A 158 25.32 30.05 -5.66
C VAL A 158 24.82 28.80 -6.37
N LYS A 159 23.58 28.78 -6.88
CA LYS A 159 23.05 27.65 -7.66
C LYS A 159 23.75 27.50 -9.00
N ILE A 160 24.09 28.61 -9.67
CA ILE A 160 24.90 28.59 -10.91
C ILE A 160 26.30 28.04 -10.63
N ASN A 161 26.93 28.44 -9.52
CA ASN A 161 28.19 27.90 -8.98
C ASN A 161 29.40 27.85 -9.96
N THR A 162 29.45 28.70 -10.96
CA THR A 162 30.56 28.77 -11.93
C THR A 162 31.65 29.73 -11.46
N SER A 163 32.81 29.74 -12.14
CA SER A 163 33.84 30.73 -11.85
C SER A 163 33.34 32.16 -12.07
N ALA A 164 32.50 32.38 -13.08
CA ALA A 164 31.92 33.69 -13.37
C ALA A 164 30.98 34.15 -12.25
N SER A 165 30.09 33.27 -11.76
CA SER A 165 29.16 33.62 -10.68
C SER A 165 29.88 33.93 -9.37
N LYS A 166 30.94 33.17 -9.04
CA LYS A 166 31.78 33.40 -7.86
C LYS A 166 32.56 34.72 -7.94
N THR A 167 33.13 35.04 -9.10
CA THR A 167 33.81 36.32 -9.31
C THR A 167 32.83 37.50 -9.25
N ALA A 168 31.60 37.33 -9.75
CA ALA A 168 30.55 38.34 -9.66
C ALA A 168 30.16 38.65 -8.21
N LEU A 169 29.98 37.62 -7.37
CA LEU A 169 29.74 37.76 -5.93
C LEU A 169 30.91 38.49 -5.25
N LEU A 170 32.15 38.10 -5.55
CA LEU A 170 33.33 38.72 -4.95
C LEU A 170 33.47 40.19 -5.35
N HIS A 171 33.22 40.53 -6.62
CA HIS A 171 33.24 41.91 -7.08
C HIS A 171 32.15 42.75 -6.41
N ALA A 172 30.94 42.22 -6.26
CA ALA A 172 29.84 42.90 -5.59
C ALA A 172 30.09 43.14 -4.09
N LEU A 173 30.84 42.25 -3.41
CA LEU A 173 31.19 42.40 -1.99
C LEU A 173 31.86 43.75 -1.68
N ALA A 174 32.70 44.24 -2.61
CA ALA A 174 33.40 45.52 -2.45
C ALA A 174 32.48 46.74 -2.54
N GLN A 175 31.30 46.60 -3.15
CA GLN A 175 30.37 47.70 -3.44
C GLN A 175 29.11 47.66 -2.57
N ALA A 176 28.69 46.49 -2.14
CA ALA A 176 27.49 46.30 -1.33
C ALA A 176 27.67 46.86 0.08
N ASN A 177 26.56 47.18 0.74
CA ASN A 177 26.49 47.61 2.14
C ASN A 177 25.30 46.92 2.82
N GLY A 178 25.06 47.20 4.10
CA GLY A 178 23.86 46.75 4.81
C GLY A 178 23.63 45.24 4.72
N THR A 179 22.38 44.87 4.49
CA THR A 179 21.93 43.47 4.36
C THR A 179 22.45 42.81 3.09
N ALA A 180 22.58 43.56 1.99
CA ALA A 180 23.14 43.05 0.74
C ALA A 180 24.57 42.50 0.92
N LYS A 181 25.42 43.21 1.70
CA LYS A 181 26.77 42.76 2.04
C LYS A 181 26.75 41.41 2.77
N LEU A 182 25.83 41.24 3.73
CA LEU A 182 25.70 39.99 4.48
C LEU A 182 25.29 38.81 3.57
N SER A 183 24.30 39.03 2.69
CA SER A 183 23.88 38.01 1.71
C SER A 183 25.01 37.56 0.79
N ILE A 184 25.85 38.50 0.32
CA ILE A 184 27.00 38.18 -0.53
C ILE A 184 28.06 37.38 0.25
N ILE A 185 28.38 37.76 1.49
CA ILE A 185 29.32 37.02 2.33
C ILE A 185 28.84 35.57 2.52
N GLY A 186 27.57 35.38 2.87
CA GLY A 186 26.96 34.04 3.00
C GLY A 186 27.08 33.23 1.72
N ALA A 187 26.74 33.82 0.57
CA ALA A 187 26.82 33.17 -0.74
C ALA A 187 28.26 32.81 -1.16
N LEU A 188 29.25 33.63 -0.83
CA LEU A 188 30.67 33.30 -1.04
C LEU A 188 31.10 32.09 -0.18
N GLY A 189 30.55 31.99 1.03
CA GLY A 189 30.64 30.81 1.89
C GLY A 189 30.05 29.56 1.24
N ASP A 190 28.79 29.62 0.83
CA ASP A 190 28.04 28.51 0.25
C ASP A 190 28.68 28.00 -1.05
N SER A 191 29.23 28.90 -1.86
CA SER A 191 29.96 28.58 -3.10
C SER A 191 31.39 28.06 -2.88
N ARG A 192 31.86 28.08 -1.62
CA ARG A 192 33.19 27.66 -1.17
C ARG A 192 34.32 28.32 -1.96
N PHE A 193 34.18 29.60 -2.29
CA PHE A 193 35.10 30.29 -3.17
C PHE A 193 36.36 30.74 -2.43
N LYS A 194 37.47 29.99 -2.62
CA LYS A 194 38.74 30.25 -1.91
C LYS A 194 39.28 31.68 -2.05
N ALA A 195 39.09 32.31 -3.20
CA ALA A 195 39.56 33.69 -3.43
C ALA A 195 38.84 34.74 -2.56
N ALA A 196 37.69 34.39 -1.99
CA ALA A 196 36.95 35.26 -1.08
C ALA A 196 37.41 35.20 0.38
N ALA A 197 38.27 34.24 0.76
CA ALA A 197 38.73 34.09 2.13
C ALA A 197 39.37 35.37 2.65
N LYS A 198 40.44 35.85 2.01
CA LYS A 198 41.19 37.03 2.45
C LYS A 198 40.33 38.31 2.54
N PRO A 199 39.48 38.65 1.54
CA PRO A 199 38.56 39.78 1.66
C PRO A 199 37.58 39.66 2.84
N ILE A 200 37.06 38.47 3.11
CA ILE A 200 36.14 38.25 4.26
C ILE A 200 36.90 38.31 5.60
N GLU A 201 38.13 37.78 5.65
CA GLU A 201 39.03 37.89 6.81
C GLU A 201 39.33 39.36 7.15
N GLU A 202 39.64 40.19 6.15
CA GLU A 202 39.89 41.63 6.31
C GLU A 202 38.63 42.38 6.80
N LEU A 203 37.44 42.01 6.29
CA LEU A 203 36.18 42.59 6.77
C LEU A 203 35.89 42.21 8.24
N LEU A 204 36.15 40.96 8.61
CA LEU A 204 35.95 40.47 9.97
C LEU A 204 36.91 41.15 10.96
N ALA A 205 38.19 41.28 10.59
CA ALA A 205 39.20 41.90 11.44
C ALA A 205 38.92 43.37 11.76
N ASN A 206 38.21 44.08 10.86
CA ASN A 206 37.91 45.50 10.97
C ASN A 206 36.47 45.81 11.44
N SER A 207 35.68 44.80 11.83
CA SER A 207 34.27 44.97 12.19
C SER A 207 33.99 44.58 13.64
N ASN A 208 33.09 45.34 14.28
CA ASN A 208 32.50 45.00 15.58
C ASN A 208 31.01 44.63 15.47
N ASP A 209 30.45 44.53 14.26
CA ASP A 209 29.04 44.16 14.05
C ASP A 209 28.82 42.65 14.27
N PRO A 210 28.02 42.23 15.27
CA PRO A 210 27.75 40.82 15.54
C PRO A 210 27.14 40.06 14.36
N LYS A 211 26.30 40.71 13.53
CA LYS A 211 25.67 40.08 12.37
C LYS A 211 26.69 39.80 11.27
N LEU A 212 27.57 40.77 11.00
CA LEU A 212 28.69 40.59 10.09
C LEU A 212 29.62 39.49 10.60
N SER A 213 30.02 39.53 11.88
CA SER A 213 30.89 38.51 12.47
C SER A 213 30.32 37.11 12.30
N LYS A 214 29.03 36.91 12.62
CA LYS A 214 28.35 35.62 12.43
C LYS A 214 28.41 35.14 10.98
N THR A 215 28.08 36.02 10.05
CA THR A 215 27.99 35.70 8.62
C THR A 215 29.37 35.42 8.01
N ALA A 216 30.38 36.20 8.39
CA ALA A 216 31.76 36.04 7.96
C ALA A 216 32.39 34.76 8.51
N LEU A 217 32.19 34.45 9.80
CA LEU A 217 32.66 33.20 10.40
C LEU A 217 31.99 31.98 9.77
N TYR A 218 30.68 32.04 9.49
CA TYR A 218 30.00 31.01 8.71
C TYR A 218 30.65 30.82 7.33
N ALA A 219 30.84 31.91 6.58
CA ALA A 219 31.38 31.84 5.23
C ALA A 219 32.81 31.28 5.20
N LEU A 220 33.68 31.77 6.09
CA LEU A 220 35.06 31.27 6.22
C LEU A 220 35.11 29.80 6.62
N ALA A 221 34.16 29.33 7.44
CA ALA A 221 34.11 27.94 7.88
C ALA A 221 33.85 26.99 6.70
N TYR A 222 32.95 27.36 5.78
CA TYR A 222 32.64 26.57 4.58
C TYR A 222 33.64 26.75 3.43
N ILE A 223 34.30 27.91 3.33
CA ILE A 223 35.45 28.10 2.43
C ILE A 223 36.64 27.24 2.87
N ALA A 224 36.82 27.07 4.18
CA ALA A 224 37.85 26.23 4.78
C ALA A 224 39.28 26.56 4.32
N ALA A 225 39.60 27.86 4.23
CA ALA A 225 40.94 28.32 3.92
C ALA A 225 41.85 28.17 5.15
N PRO A 226 42.99 27.44 5.08
CA PRO A 226 43.89 27.26 6.21
C PRO A 226 44.38 28.54 6.89
N SER A 227 44.42 29.67 6.16
CA SER A 227 44.81 30.99 6.68
C SER A 227 43.87 31.50 7.77
N SER A 228 42.61 31.04 7.81
CA SER A 228 41.58 31.58 8.70
C SER A 228 41.67 31.03 10.14
N ASP A 229 42.53 30.05 10.42
CA ASP A 229 42.68 29.40 11.75
C ASP A 229 42.84 30.42 12.89
N ALA A 230 43.76 31.38 12.73
CA ALA A 230 44.06 32.38 13.76
C ALA A 230 42.84 33.24 14.13
N LEU A 231 41.98 33.57 13.14
CA LEU A 231 40.78 34.37 13.35
C LEU A 231 39.71 33.59 14.10
N PHE A 232 39.48 32.33 13.74
CA PHE A 232 38.54 31.48 14.48
C PHE A 232 39.02 31.23 15.91
N SER A 233 40.31 30.95 16.09
CA SER A 233 40.92 30.74 17.40
C SER A 233 40.73 31.95 18.30
N ALA A 234 41.06 33.16 17.82
CA ALA A 234 40.86 34.40 18.55
C ALA A 234 39.38 34.67 18.86
N ALA A 235 38.48 34.40 17.91
CA ALA A 235 37.04 34.57 18.11
C ALA A 235 36.49 33.61 19.17
N ALA A 236 36.91 32.34 19.16
CA ALA A 236 36.53 31.35 20.18
C ALA A 236 37.12 31.66 21.56
N GLU A 237 38.37 32.17 21.62
CA GLU A 237 38.99 32.60 22.88
C GLU A 237 38.24 33.77 23.52
N LYS A 238 37.81 34.75 22.70
CA LYS A 238 37.03 35.90 23.17
C LYS A 238 35.70 35.50 23.81
N THR A 239 35.10 34.40 23.38
CA THR A 239 33.84 33.89 23.96
C THR A 239 34.05 32.89 25.08
N GLY A 240 35.31 32.61 25.46
CA GLY A 240 35.63 31.56 26.42
C GLY A 240 35.21 30.17 25.94
N TYR A 241 35.25 29.92 24.63
CA TYR A 241 34.87 28.66 23.99
C TYR A 241 33.41 28.25 24.27
N GLN A 242 32.50 29.22 24.36
CA GLN A 242 31.06 28.99 24.57
C GLN A 242 30.25 29.29 23.30
N TYR A 243 29.07 28.70 23.22
CA TYR A 243 28.07 29.06 22.20
C TYR A 243 27.45 30.41 22.55
N GLU A 244 27.41 31.32 21.59
CA GLU A 244 26.86 32.67 21.74
C GLU A 244 26.35 33.20 20.39
N ASN A 245 25.84 34.44 20.35
CA ASN A 245 25.10 34.99 19.22
C ASN A 245 25.91 35.13 17.91
N THR A 246 27.24 35.29 17.97
CA THR A 246 28.11 35.30 16.78
C THR A 246 28.45 33.90 16.26
N ASN A 247 28.06 32.83 16.97
CA ASN A 247 28.36 31.45 16.62
C ASN A 247 29.85 31.16 16.40
N ALA A 248 30.76 31.88 17.08
CA ALA A 248 32.20 31.75 16.84
C ALA A 248 32.72 30.33 17.10
N MET A 249 32.37 29.75 18.24
CA MET A 249 32.81 28.39 18.61
C MET A 249 32.21 27.32 17.69
N GLU A 250 30.92 27.45 17.33
CA GLU A 250 30.27 26.53 16.39
C GLU A 250 30.95 26.58 15.02
N SER A 251 31.17 27.78 14.50
CA SER A 251 31.81 27.99 13.20
C SER A 251 33.26 27.49 13.19
N TYR A 252 33.97 27.59 14.32
CA TYR A 252 35.34 27.06 14.42
C TYR A 252 35.37 25.52 14.35
N LEU A 253 34.42 24.84 14.97
CA LEU A 253 34.30 23.37 14.87
C LEU A 253 33.85 22.93 13.47
N ILE A 254 32.92 23.68 12.85
CA ILE A 254 32.53 23.45 11.45
C ILE A 254 33.75 23.63 10.55
N TYR A 255 34.52 24.71 10.74
CA TYR A 255 35.75 24.97 10.00
C TYR A 255 36.74 23.80 10.11
N ALA A 256 36.98 23.28 11.32
CA ALA A 256 37.84 22.12 11.52
C ALA A 256 37.32 20.87 10.77
N GLY A 257 36.00 20.63 10.79
CA GLY A 257 35.37 19.57 10.01
C GLY A 257 35.46 19.77 8.49
N GLN A 258 35.35 21.01 8.00
CA GLN A 258 35.50 21.31 6.57
C GLN A 258 36.96 21.23 6.12
N LEU A 259 37.93 21.56 7.00
CA LEU A 259 39.35 21.34 6.75
C LEU A 259 39.65 19.84 6.52
N LEU A 260 39.02 18.94 7.28
CA LEU A 260 39.13 17.49 7.05
C LEU A 260 38.66 17.11 5.64
N LYS A 261 37.47 17.58 5.25
CA LYS A 261 36.91 17.36 3.91
C LYS A 261 37.76 17.96 2.79
N ALA A 262 38.50 19.02 3.09
CA ALA A 262 39.43 19.67 2.17
C ALA A 262 40.84 19.05 2.17
N GLY A 263 41.08 17.96 2.92
CA GLY A 263 42.36 17.25 2.98
C GLY A 263 43.38 17.83 3.96
N ASN A 264 42.98 18.76 4.84
CA ASN A 264 43.86 19.44 5.81
C ASN A 264 43.77 18.80 7.22
N ALA A 265 43.93 17.49 7.30
CA ALA A 265 43.73 16.73 8.55
C ALA A 265 44.65 17.17 9.70
N THR A 266 45.92 17.50 9.42
CA THR A 266 46.86 17.97 10.44
C THR A 266 46.41 19.27 11.12
N ILE A 267 45.79 20.18 10.36
CA ILE A 267 45.30 21.46 10.91
C ILE A 267 44.05 21.21 11.74
N ALA A 268 43.11 20.40 11.24
CA ALA A 268 41.91 20.01 11.98
C ALA A 268 42.27 19.29 13.29
N GLU A 269 43.26 18.39 13.27
CA GLU A 269 43.77 17.71 14.46
C GLU A 269 44.36 18.70 15.48
N LYS A 270 45.18 19.66 15.02
CA LYS A 270 45.74 20.72 15.86
C LYS A 270 44.62 21.53 16.53
N ILE A 271 43.62 21.96 15.77
CA ILE A 271 42.47 22.71 16.27
C ILE A 271 41.74 21.91 17.34
N ALA A 272 41.39 20.66 17.04
CA ALA A 272 40.65 19.81 17.96
C ALA A 272 41.42 19.58 19.28
N LYS A 273 42.72 19.32 19.22
CA LYS A 273 43.58 19.21 20.42
C LYS A 273 43.63 20.51 21.23
N GLN A 274 43.75 21.65 20.56
CA GLN A 274 43.75 22.96 21.23
C GLN A 274 42.42 23.23 21.92
N VAL A 275 41.30 22.99 21.24
CA VAL A 275 39.96 23.17 21.82
C VAL A 275 39.76 22.26 23.02
N LEU A 276 40.12 20.97 22.92
CA LEU A 276 40.05 20.03 24.04
C LEU A 276 40.90 20.46 25.24
N LEU A 277 42.11 20.99 25.00
CA LEU A 277 43.00 21.48 26.06
C LEU A 277 42.42 22.71 26.78
N LYS A 278 41.71 23.57 26.05
CA LYS A 278 41.18 24.85 26.55
C LYS A 278 39.76 24.75 27.11
N THR A 279 39.10 23.61 26.93
CA THR A 279 37.72 23.38 27.38
C THR A 279 37.66 22.33 28.48
N ALA A 280 37.47 22.80 29.72
CA ALA A 280 37.41 21.95 30.90
C ALA A 280 36.18 22.22 31.79
N ALA A 281 35.43 23.29 31.52
CA ALA A 281 34.26 23.66 32.32
C ALA A 281 33.01 22.83 31.92
N ASP A 282 32.11 22.63 32.89
CA ASP A 282 30.90 21.82 32.72
C ASP A 282 30.00 22.34 31.58
N ASN A 283 29.90 23.66 31.42
CA ASN A 283 29.12 24.29 30.35
C ASN A 283 29.75 24.13 28.94
N GLN A 284 30.98 23.64 28.84
CA GLN A 284 31.70 23.41 27.57
C GLN A 284 31.65 21.95 27.12
N VAL A 285 30.93 21.07 27.81
CA VAL A 285 30.90 19.62 27.54
C VAL A 285 30.55 19.27 26.08
N LYS A 286 29.64 20.03 25.46
CA LYS A 286 29.24 19.84 24.05
C LYS A 286 30.36 20.22 23.08
N VAL A 287 31.12 21.27 23.40
CA VAL A 287 32.27 21.72 22.62
C VAL A 287 33.39 20.66 22.70
N ARG A 288 33.65 20.13 23.90
CA ARG A 288 34.59 19.02 24.10
C ARG A 288 34.21 17.80 23.27
N ALA A 289 32.93 17.39 23.30
CA ALA A 289 32.44 16.24 22.54
C ALA A 289 32.62 16.42 21.02
N ALA A 290 32.30 17.60 20.49
CA ALA A 290 32.48 17.91 19.08
C ALA A 290 33.96 17.96 18.67
N ALA A 291 34.82 18.55 19.50
CA ALA A 291 36.27 18.55 19.26
C ALA A 291 36.84 17.12 19.30
N LEU A 292 36.36 16.26 20.21
CA LEU A 292 36.75 14.85 20.24
C LEU A 292 36.37 14.12 18.95
N ALA A 293 35.18 14.41 18.38
CA ALA A 293 34.76 13.83 17.10
C ALA A 293 35.70 14.25 15.95
N VAL A 294 36.01 15.54 15.83
CA VAL A 294 36.96 16.06 14.83
C VAL A 294 38.33 15.40 15.00
N LEU A 295 38.82 15.24 16.23
CA LEU A 295 40.11 14.61 16.50
C LEU A 295 40.15 13.14 16.06
N VAL A 296 39.08 12.39 16.32
CA VAL A 296 38.96 10.97 15.92
C VAL A 296 38.94 10.84 14.40
N GLU A 297 38.20 11.70 13.71
CA GLU A 297 38.12 11.71 12.25
C GLU A 297 39.45 12.14 11.59
N ALA A 298 40.20 13.05 12.21
CA ALA A 298 41.49 13.51 11.70
C ALA A 298 42.58 12.43 11.71
N SER A 299 42.53 11.53 12.69
CA SER A 299 43.57 10.51 12.92
C SER A 299 42.95 9.15 13.32
N PRO A 300 42.24 8.47 12.39
CA PRO A 300 41.58 7.19 12.68
C PRO A 300 42.64 6.14 13.05
N GLY A 301 42.61 5.66 14.30
CA GLY A 301 43.53 4.65 14.82
C GLY A 301 44.59 5.12 15.83
N ASN A 302 44.84 6.44 15.96
CA ASN A 302 45.83 6.98 16.93
C ASN A 302 45.19 7.66 18.15
N ASN A 303 43.90 7.44 18.38
CA ASN A 303 43.12 8.14 19.41
C ASN A 303 42.67 7.24 20.57
N GLN A 304 43.18 6.00 20.65
CA GLN A 304 42.71 5.04 21.65
C GLN A 304 42.90 5.53 23.09
N GLN A 305 44.04 6.14 23.41
CA GLN A 305 44.32 6.61 24.77
C GLN A 305 43.41 7.77 25.18
N ILE A 306 43.15 8.72 24.27
CA ILE A 306 42.26 9.85 24.56
C ILE A 306 40.81 9.40 24.70
N LEU A 307 40.37 8.44 23.89
CA LEU A 307 39.04 7.82 24.01
C LEU A 307 38.89 7.03 25.32
N LEU A 308 39.92 6.29 25.75
CA LEU A 308 39.92 5.59 27.04
C LEU A 308 39.87 6.56 28.24
N GLN A 309 40.52 7.72 28.12
CA GLN A 309 40.44 8.75 29.15
C GLN A 309 39.04 9.37 29.20
N ALA A 310 38.52 9.79 28.04
CA ALA A 310 37.19 10.41 27.91
C ALA A 310 36.05 9.44 28.31
N ALA A 311 36.21 8.14 28.05
CA ALA A 311 35.28 7.11 28.50
C ALA A 311 35.18 6.99 30.03
N GLY A 312 36.13 7.54 30.78
CA GLY A 312 36.09 7.62 32.25
C GLY A 312 35.63 8.98 32.79
N ASP A 313 35.17 9.90 31.94
CA ASP A 313 34.73 11.22 32.39
C ASP A 313 33.41 11.13 33.17
N LYS A 314 33.27 11.97 34.20
CA LYS A 314 32.06 12.06 35.03
C LYS A 314 30.87 12.60 34.23
N HIS A 315 31.11 13.45 33.23
CA HIS A 315 30.06 14.00 32.38
C HIS A 315 29.56 12.96 31.39
N THR A 316 28.31 12.52 31.58
CA THR A 316 27.67 11.51 30.73
C THR A 316 27.70 11.88 29.25
N VAL A 317 27.46 13.14 28.88
CA VAL A 317 27.48 13.58 27.46
C VAL A 317 28.84 13.34 26.81
N TYR A 318 29.93 13.75 27.48
CA TYR A 318 31.27 13.59 26.93
C TYR A 318 31.71 12.13 26.91
N ARG A 319 31.40 11.37 27.97
CA ARG A 319 31.66 9.93 28.07
C ARG A 319 30.94 9.16 26.96
N MET A 320 29.65 9.41 26.74
CA MET A 320 28.86 8.76 25.69
C MET A 320 29.41 9.06 24.30
N ALA A 321 29.76 10.32 24.03
CA ALA A 321 30.41 10.69 22.77
C ALA A 321 31.71 9.90 22.56
N ALA A 322 32.54 9.77 23.59
CA ALA A 322 33.77 8.99 23.52
C ALA A 322 33.52 7.50 23.24
N LEU A 323 32.54 6.89 23.91
CA LEU A 323 32.20 5.47 23.70
C LEU A 323 31.66 5.22 22.29
N GLN A 324 30.78 6.10 21.79
CA GLN A 324 30.25 6.01 20.44
C GLN A 324 31.36 6.16 19.38
N LEU A 325 32.29 7.10 19.58
CA LEU A 325 33.44 7.29 18.70
C LEU A 325 34.44 6.12 18.78
N ALA A 326 34.52 5.42 19.91
CA ALA A 326 35.42 4.29 20.10
C ALA A 326 34.92 2.99 19.50
N ALA A 327 33.60 2.72 19.55
CA ALA A 327 33.01 1.43 19.19
C ALA A 327 33.46 0.88 17.83
N PRO A 328 33.50 1.68 16.73
CA PRO A 328 33.91 1.18 15.41
C PRO A 328 35.38 0.73 15.32
N TYR A 329 36.24 1.18 16.26
CA TYR A 329 37.68 0.93 16.24
C TYR A 329 38.11 -0.12 17.27
N ILE A 330 37.17 -0.72 18.00
CA ILE A 330 37.48 -1.76 18.97
C ILE A 330 37.58 -3.11 18.26
N THR A 331 38.72 -3.75 18.48
CA THR A 331 39.09 -5.04 17.91
C THR A 331 39.52 -5.98 19.02
N SER A 332 39.63 -7.28 18.73
CA SER A 332 40.17 -8.24 19.72
C SER A 332 41.57 -7.89 20.22
N ALA A 333 42.40 -7.23 19.40
CA ALA A 333 43.76 -6.84 19.76
C ALA A 333 43.81 -5.74 20.83
N ASN A 334 42.84 -4.82 20.83
CA ASN A 334 42.88 -3.62 21.65
C ASN A 334 41.79 -3.58 22.76
N SER A 335 40.83 -4.52 22.72
CA SER A 335 39.73 -4.63 23.68
C SER A 335 40.18 -4.93 25.12
N THR A 336 41.35 -5.55 25.30
CA THR A 336 41.95 -5.82 26.62
C THR A 336 42.21 -4.54 27.42
N LEU A 337 42.53 -3.43 26.75
CA LEU A 337 42.71 -2.13 27.37
C LEU A 337 41.38 -1.58 27.92
N TRP A 338 40.28 -1.81 27.21
CA TRP A 338 38.94 -1.43 27.65
C TRP A 338 38.47 -2.29 28.83
N VAL A 339 38.76 -3.59 28.81
CA VAL A 339 38.52 -4.47 29.97
C VAL A 339 39.33 -4.02 31.18
N LYS A 340 40.60 -3.63 31.01
CA LYS A 340 41.42 -3.07 32.09
C LYS A 340 40.84 -1.77 32.63
N LYS A 341 40.25 -0.90 31.78
CA LYS A 341 39.63 0.35 32.21
C LYS A 341 38.45 0.13 33.16
N LEU A 342 37.72 -0.98 33.03
CA LEU A 342 36.58 -1.32 33.89
C LEU A 342 36.96 -1.37 35.37
N SER A 343 38.18 -1.77 35.74
CA SER A 343 38.58 -1.83 37.16
C SER A 343 38.89 -0.45 37.77
N ALA A 344 38.99 0.60 36.95
CA ALA A 344 39.42 1.93 37.36
C ALA A 344 38.28 2.97 37.37
N VAL A 345 37.03 2.54 37.22
CA VAL A 345 35.85 3.40 37.13
C VAL A 345 34.71 2.87 38.00
N ASP A 346 33.72 3.72 38.30
CA ASP A 346 32.54 3.34 39.08
C ASP A 346 31.56 2.44 38.30
N GLU A 347 30.55 1.92 38.98
CA GLU A 347 29.60 0.95 38.41
C GLU A 347 28.75 1.51 37.26
N ASP A 348 28.46 2.82 37.25
CA ASP A 348 27.70 3.45 36.17
C ASP A 348 28.54 3.56 34.90
N ILE A 349 29.78 4.01 35.05
CA ILE A 349 30.74 4.09 33.95
C ILE A 349 31.10 2.69 33.44
N LYS A 350 31.22 1.69 34.33
CA LYS A 350 31.39 0.28 33.92
C LYS A 350 30.24 -0.16 33.02
N ALA A 351 29.00 0.10 33.42
CA ALA A 351 27.82 -0.32 32.64
C ALA A 351 27.83 0.29 31.24
N ASP A 352 28.16 1.58 31.15
CA ASP A 352 28.30 2.32 29.91
C ASP A 352 29.39 1.73 28.98
N ILE A 353 30.58 1.41 29.53
CA ILE A 353 31.66 0.77 28.76
C ILE A 353 31.26 -0.65 28.31
N VAL A 354 30.62 -1.44 29.18
CA VAL A 354 30.18 -2.80 28.87
C VAL A 354 29.13 -2.80 27.76
N HIS A 355 28.18 -1.86 27.81
CA HIS A 355 27.20 -1.64 26.75
C HIS A 355 27.89 -1.46 25.39
N MET A 356 28.86 -0.54 25.34
CA MET A 356 29.64 -0.28 24.14
C MET A 356 30.40 -1.53 23.67
N LEU A 357 31.07 -2.27 24.57
CA LEU A 357 31.78 -3.50 24.20
C LEU A 357 30.85 -4.55 23.59
N GLY A 358 29.61 -4.63 24.07
CA GLY A 358 28.55 -5.48 23.53
C GLY A 358 28.11 -5.14 22.10
N GLN A 359 28.49 -3.97 21.57
CA GLN A 359 28.21 -3.56 20.19
C GLN A 359 29.39 -3.83 19.23
N THR A 360 30.46 -4.46 19.73
CA THR A 360 31.68 -4.73 18.95
C THR A 360 31.77 -6.19 18.53
N THR A 361 32.87 -6.57 17.88
CA THR A 361 33.19 -7.98 17.53
C THR A 361 34.19 -8.62 18.51
N ALA A 362 34.51 -7.95 19.63
CA ALA A 362 35.58 -8.34 20.54
C ALA A 362 35.19 -9.48 21.50
N LYS A 363 34.97 -10.69 20.96
CA LYS A 363 34.56 -11.88 21.75
C LYS A 363 35.52 -12.27 22.87
N ASN A 364 36.80 -11.90 22.78
CA ASN A 364 37.77 -12.13 23.86
C ASN A 364 37.44 -11.39 25.17
N THR A 365 36.50 -10.45 25.15
CA THR A 365 36.01 -9.75 26.35
C THR A 365 34.93 -10.52 27.12
N LEU A 366 34.34 -11.57 26.53
CA LEU A 366 33.25 -12.36 27.11
C LEU A 366 33.52 -12.85 28.55
N PRO A 367 34.71 -13.39 28.91
CA PRO A 367 34.95 -13.85 30.27
C PRO A 367 34.80 -12.74 31.33
N ALA A 368 35.28 -11.53 31.01
CA ALA A 368 35.15 -10.37 31.90
C ALA A 368 33.69 -9.92 31.98
N ILE A 369 32.98 -9.85 30.85
CA ILE A 369 31.57 -9.45 30.79
C ILE A 369 30.68 -10.43 31.57
N LEU A 370 30.88 -11.75 31.40
CA LEU A 370 30.13 -12.78 32.14
C LEU A 370 30.35 -12.72 33.64
N GLN A 371 31.53 -12.27 34.08
CA GLN A 371 31.77 -12.04 35.51
C GLN A 371 30.99 -10.83 36.02
N LEU A 372 30.85 -9.76 35.21
CA LEU A 372 30.06 -8.57 35.55
C LEU A 372 28.54 -8.83 35.51
N ALA A 373 28.08 -9.82 34.74
CA ALA A 373 26.70 -10.29 34.76
C ALA A 373 26.27 -10.88 36.13
N LYS A 374 27.22 -11.13 37.04
CA LYS A 374 26.95 -11.54 38.43
C LYS A 374 26.91 -10.35 39.41
N SER A 375 27.05 -9.12 38.94
CA SER A 375 27.06 -7.92 39.80
C SER A 375 25.74 -7.76 40.54
N LYS A 376 25.79 -7.25 41.78
CA LYS A 376 24.59 -6.83 42.51
C LYS A 376 24.04 -5.49 42.01
N TYR A 377 24.84 -4.72 41.26
CA TYR A 377 24.40 -3.47 40.68
C TYR A 377 23.54 -3.73 39.43
N ARG A 378 22.24 -3.45 39.54
CA ARG A 378 21.21 -3.87 38.58
C ARG A 378 21.45 -3.36 37.15
N LYS A 379 21.92 -2.12 36.99
CA LYS A 379 22.23 -1.53 35.67
C LYS A 379 23.42 -2.25 35.02
N LEU A 380 24.52 -2.44 35.76
CA LEU A 380 25.68 -3.17 35.23
C LEU A 380 25.35 -4.63 34.90
N LYS A 381 24.57 -5.32 35.75
CA LYS A 381 24.11 -6.69 35.47
C LYS A 381 23.38 -6.76 34.14
N LEU A 382 22.42 -5.86 33.91
CA LEU A 382 21.65 -5.81 32.66
C LEU A 382 22.55 -5.60 31.45
N GLU A 383 23.43 -4.59 31.50
CA GLU A 383 24.33 -4.29 30.37
C GLU A 383 25.29 -5.45 30.10
N ALA A 384 25.78 -6.13 31.15
CA ALA A 384 26.64 -7.28 31.00
C ALA A 384 25.93 -8.49 30.37
N ILE A 385 24.69 -8.78 30.77
CA ILE A 385 23.89 -9.85 30.15
C ILE A 385 23.64 -9.53 28.66
N ASN A 386 23.25 -8.29 28.35
CA ASN A 386 23.01 -7.85 26.97
C ASN A 386 24.27 -7.94 26.12
N ALA A 387 25.40 -7.44 26.64
CA ALA A 387 26.68 -7.49 25.94
C ALA A 387 27.18 -8.93 25.73
N ALA A 388 26.98 -9.82 26.71
CA ALA A 388 27.32 -11.23 26.58
C ALA A 388 26.51 -11.91 25.46
N VAL A 389 25.20 -11.66 25.38
CA VAL A 389 24.35 -12.20 24.30
C VAL A 389 24.80 -11.69 22.94
N ASN A 390 24.98 -10.37 22.79
CA ASN A 390 25.35 -9.78 21.50
C ASN A 390 26.69 -10.32 20.97
N LEU A 391 27.68 -10.54 21.85
CA LEU A 391 29.01 -11.03 21.47
C LEU A 391 29.06 -12.55 21.30
N GLY A 392 28.39 -13.29 22.19
CA GLY A 392 28.57 -14.73 22.35
C GLY A 392 27.48 -15.59 21.73
N GLN A 393 26.24 -15.09 21.67
CA GLN A 393 25.07 -15.87 21.23
C GLN A 393 25.06 -17.25 21.91
N GLU A 394 24.80 -18.33 21.16
CA GLU A 394 24.77 -19.71 21.69
C GLU A 394 25.96 -20.09 22.60
N GLN A 395 27.16 -19.52 22.40
CA GLN A 395 28.33 -19.79 23.23
C GLN A 395 28.13 -19.46 24.71
N VAL A 396 27.33 -18.43 25.04
CA VAL A 396 27.14 -17.97 26.42
C VAL A 396 25.88 -18.54 27.08
N LEU A 397 25.08 -19.33 26.37
CA LEU A 397 23.80 -19.84 26.87
C LEU A 397 23.99 -20.63 28.18
N GLY A 398 24.98 -21.52 28.24
CA GLY A 398 25.25 -22.32 29.43
C GLY A 398 25.57 -21.49 30.68
N ASP A 399 26.27 -20.36 30.52
CA ASP A 399 26.58 -19.45 31.63
C ASP A 399 25.35 -18.65 32.06
N LEU A 400 24.52 -18.23 31.10
CA LEU A 400 23.26 -17.55 31.37
C LEU A 400 22.25 -18.46 32.08
N LEU A 401 22.12 -19.73 31.69
CA LEU A 401 21.28 -20.70 32.38
C LEU A 401 21.73 -20.94 33.83
N LYS A 402 23.04 -21.02 34.07
CA LYS A 402 23.59 -21.09 35.44
C LYS A 402 23.32 -19.83 36.25
N LEU A 403 23.35 -18.66 35.62
CA LEU A 403 23.02 -17.38 36.25
C LEU A 403 21.54 -17.33 36.63
N MET A 404 20.65 -17.70 35.71
CA MET A 404 19.21 -17.80 35.93
C MET A 404 18.88 -18.72 37.11
N ASN A 405 19.49 -19.91 37.18
CA ASN A 405 19.20 -20.90 38.23
C ASN A 405 19.74 -20.52 39.62
N LYS A 406 20.55 -19.47 39.74
CA LYS A 406 21.06 -18.95 41.03
C LYS A 406 20.51 -17.57 41.37
N GLY A 407 19.70 -17.00 40.49
CA GLY A 407 19.19 -15.64 40.59
C GLY A 407 17.83 -15.57 41.26
N ASP A 408 17.36 -14.34 41.45
CA ASP A 408 15.99 -14.05 41.89
C ASP A 408 15.02 -13.91 40.70
N ASP A 409 13.76 -13.55 40.97
CA ASP A 409 12.73 -13.36 39.94
C ASP A 409 13.13 -12.28 38.90
N SER A 410 13.87 -11.25 39.31
CA SER A 410 14.38 -10.23 38.38
C SER A 410 15.45 -10.81 37.47
N ASP A 411 16.34 -11.64 38.00
CA ASP A 411 17.38 -12.30 37.21
C ASP A 411 16.79 -13.30 36.22
N ILE A 412 15.76 -14.07 36.62
CA ILE A 412 15.04 -14.98 35.73
C ILE A 412 14.42 -14.21 34.56
N SER A 413 13.73 -13.11 34.83
CA SER A 413 13.11 -12.27 33.79
C SER A 413 14.14 -11.66 32.83
N LEU A 414 15.26 -11.14 33.37
CA LEU A 414 16.35 -10.58 32.58
C LEU A 414 16.96 -11.60 31.64
N VAL A 415 17.35 -12.76 32.17
CA VAL A 415 18.01 -13.79 31.37
C VAL A 415 17.04 -14.39 30.37
N SER A 416 15.76 -14.59 30.71
CA SER A 416 14.75 -15.09 29.76
C SER A 416 14.60 -14.14 28.57
N SER A 417 14.49 -12.84 28.84
CA SER A 417 14.44 -11.79 27.81
C SER A 417 15.70 -11.79 26.93
N ALA A 418 16.86 -12.09 27.51
CA ALA A 418 18.12 -12.21 26.79
C ALA A 418 18.14 -13.45 25.88
N ILE A 419 17.69 -14.61 26.39
CA ILE A 419 17.62 -15.88 25.64
C ILE A 419 16.67 -15.78 24.43
N HIS A 420 15.55 -15.07 24.55
CA HIS A 420 14.64 -14.87 23.41
C HIS A 420 15.31 -14.17 22.22
N ARG A 421 16.29 -13.29 22.47
CA ARG A 421 17.04 -12.58 21.42
C ARG A 421 18.23 -13.38 20.88
N MET A 422 18.52 -14.55 21.44
CA MET A 422 19.65 -15.36 21.00
C MET A 422 19.35 -16.05 19.67
N GLU A 423 20.36 -16.04 18.81
CA GLU A 423 20.42 -16.78 17.57
C GLU A 423 21.27 -18.05 17.75
N GLY A 424 20.81 -19.16 17.18
CA GLY A 424 21.49 -20.45 17.26
C GLY A 424 20.54 -21.62 17.14
N THR A 425 20.97 -22.68 16.46
CA THR A 425 20.15 -23.88 16.22
C THR A 425 20.10 -24.80 17.43
N GLY A 426 21.09 -24.76 18.33
CA GLY A 426 21.14 -25.61 19.52
C GLY A 426 20.51 -24.99 20.77
N ILE A 427 20.04 -23.75 20.70
CA ILE A 427 19.44 -23.02 21.84
C ILE A 427 18.29 -23.80 22.47
N THR A 428 17.32 -24.26 21.67
CA THR A 428 16.12 -24.95 22.16
C THR A 428 16.45 -26.30 22.81
N ALA A 429 17.40 -27.05 22.23
CA ALA A 429 17.85 -28.32 22.80
C ALA A 429 18.55 -28.13 24.16
N GLN A 430 19.41 -27.10 24.28
CA GLN A 430 20.08 -26.78 25.54
C GLN A 430 19.11 -26.28 26.61
N VAL A 431 18.14 -25.43 26.23
CA VAL A 431 17.06 -24.99 27.14
C VAL A 431 16.23 -26.18 27.62
N ALA A 432 15.84 -27.08 26.72
CA ALA A 432 15.08 -28.28 27.07
C ALA A 432 15.84 -29.20 28.03
N ALA A 433 17.14 -29.39 27.81
CA ALA A 433 18.00 -30.21 28.67
C ALA A 433 18.17 -29.61 30.09
N ALA A 434 18.00 -28.30 30.26
CA ALA A 434 18.13 -27.64 31.55
C ALA A 434 16.87 -27.74 32.44
N ILE A 435 15.69 -28.00 31.85
CA ILE A 435 14.41 -28.02 32.59
C ILE A 435 14.42 -29.01 33.77
N PRO A 436 14.84 -30.29 33.64
CA PRO A 436 14.66 -31.27 34.72
C PRO A 436 15.43 -30.95 36.00
N ALA A 437 16.56 -30.24 35.88
CA ALA A 437 17.44 -29.91 37.01
C ALA A 437 17.16 -28.52 37.62
N ALA A 438 16.25 -27.76 37.03
CA ALA A 438 15.96 -26.38 37.44
C ALA A 438 14.94 -26.30 38.58
N GLU A 439 14.98 -25.21 39.35
CA GLU A 439 13.96 -24.90 40.36
C GLU A 439 12.60 -24.56 39.70
N PRO A 440 11.44 -24.73 40.39
CA PRO A 440 10.11 -24.60 39.76
C PRO A 440 9.91 -23.31 38.96
N LYS A 441 10.29 -22.16 39.51
CA LYS A 441 10.17 -20.86 38.80
C LYS A 441 11.02 -20.80 37.53
N VAL A 442 12.21 -21.41 37.56
CA VAL A 442 13.11 -21.49 36.41
C VAL A 442 12.56 -22.49 35.39
N GLN A 443 11.99 -23.61 35.82
CA GLN A 443 11.30 -24.56 34.93
C GLN A 443 10.20 -23.87 34.13
N ILE A 444 9.34 -23.08 34.78
CA ILE A 444 8.28 -22.30 34.12
C ILE A 444 8.88 -21.35 33.07
N ALA A 445 9.92 -20.61 33.43
CA ALA A 445 10.58 -19.69 32.49
C ALA A 445 11.15 -20.41 31.26
N LEU A 446 11.83 -21.55 31.45
CA LEU A 446 12.39 -22.35 30.36
C LEU A 446 11.30 -23.00 29.48
N ILE A 447 10.20 -23.47 30.06
CA ILE A 447 9.03 -23.97 29.32
C ILE A 447 8.46 -22.86 28.45
N ASN A 448 8.28 -21.65 28.99
CA ASN A 448 7.78 -20.50 28.25
C ASN A 448 8.75 -20.08 27.13
N ILE A 449 10.07 -20.23 27.32
CA ILE A 449 11.06 -20.02 26.27
C ILE A 449 10.90 -21.01 25.12
N LEU A 450 10.68 -22.29 25.41
CA LEU A 450 10.44 -23.29 24.36
C LEU A 450 9.13 -23.02 23.61
N ALA A 451 8.08 -22.66 24.35
CA ALA A 451 6.76 -22.37 23.81
C ALA A 451 6.79 -21.17 22.85
N SER A 452 7.35 -20.04 23.27
CA SER A 452 7.38 -18.83 22.43
C SER A 452 8.28 -18.95 21.20
N ARG A 453 9.22 -19.90 21.21
CA ARG A 453 10.07 -20.24 20.07
C ARG A 453 9.48 -21.33 19.17
N ALA A 454 8.28 -21.82 19.47
CA ALA A 454 7.65 -22.97 18.79
C ALA A 454 8.64 -24.14 18.63
N ALA A 455 9.27 -24.54 19.75
CA ALA A 455 10.34 -25.52 19.76
C ALA A 455 9.82 -26.97 19.63
N ASN A 456 9.17 -27.30 18.52
CA ASN A 456 8.40 -28.53 18.33
C ASN A 456 9.23 -29.81 18.56
N GLN A 457 10.50 -29.81 18.14
CA GLN A 457 11.43 -30.94 18.36
C GLN A 457 11.71 -31.25 19.84
N GLN A 458 11.40 -30.31 20.75
CA GLN A 458 11.64 -30.41 22.19
C GLN A 458 10.35 -30.62 22.99
N VAL A 459 9.22 -30.89 22.34
CA VAL A 459 7.90 -31.07 22.99
C VAL A 459 7.92 -32.17 24.07
N ASN A 460 8.75 -33.20 23.90
CA ASN A 460 8.93 -34.27 24.89
C ASN A 460 9.45 -33.77 26.25
N ALA A 461 10.28 -32.72 26.25
CA ALA A 461 10.74 -32.10 27.50
C ALA A 461 9.58 -31.44 28.26
N VAL A 462 8.60 -30.89 27.55
CA VAL A 462 7.37 -30.31 28.13
C VAL A 462 6.39 -31.39 28.55
N TYR A 463 6.22 -32.46 27.76
CA TYR A 463 5.40 -33.62 28.14
C TYR A 463 5.84 -34.23 29.47
N ALA A 464 7.14 -34.32 29.73
CA ALA A 464 7.68 -34.80 31.00
C ALA A 464 7.23 -33.96 32.21
N GLN A 465 6.90 -32.68 31.99
CA GLN A 465 6.46 -31.75 33.05
C GLN A 465 4.96 -31.78 33.32
N LEU A 466 4.15 -32.45 32.50
CA LEU A 466 2.70 -32.59 32.75
C LEU A 466 2.37 -33.37 34.03
N LYS A 467 3.33 -34.15 34.55
CA LYS A 467 3.21 -34.90 35.81
C LYS A 467 4.07 -34.30 36.93
N ASN A 468 4.55 -33.06 36.78
CA ASN A 468 5.33 -32.39 37.81
C ASN A 468 4.48 -32.23 39.09
N LYS A 469 5.14 -32.35 40.25
CA LYS A 469 4.51 -32.22 41.57
C LYS A 469 4.14 -30.77 41.88
N ASP A 470 4.88 -29.82 41.31
CA ASP A 470 4.58 -28.41 41.38
C ASP A 470 3.43 -28.09 40.40
N SER A 471 2.33 -27.57 40.95
CA SER A 471 1.12 -27.29 40.18
C SER A 471 1.30 -26.15 39.17
N GLU A 472 2.18 -25.18 39.45
CA GLU A 472 2.43 -24.07 38.54
C GLU A 472 3.28 -24.53 37.35
N VAL A 473 4.30 -25.36 37.60
CA VAL A 473 5.10 -25.99 36.52
C VAL A 473 4.22 -26.88 35.64
N GLN A 474 3.36 -27.69 36.27
CA GLN A 474 2.40 -28.52 35.54
C GLN A 474 1.47 -27.65 34.66
N GLN A 475 0.91 -26.57 35.21
CA GLN A 475 0.02 -25.67 34.46
C GLN A 475 0.73 -24.97 33.29
N ALA A 476 1.98 -24.54 33.50
CA ALA A 476 2.82 -23.96 32.44
C ALA A 476 3.05 -24.97 31.31
N ALA A 477 3.31 -26.24 31.65
CA ALA A 477 3.49 -27.30 30.66
C ALA A 477 2.23 -27.54 29.81
N TYR A 478 1.04 -27.62 30.42
CA TYR A 478 -0.22 -27.75 29.67
C TYR A 478 -0.45 -26.57 28.72
N THR A 479 -0.15 -25.35 29.18
CA THR A 479 -0.34 -24.12 28.39
C THR A 479 0.61 -24.09 27.18
N ALA A 480 1.87 -24.48 27.40
CA ALA A 480 2.92 -24.49 26.38
C ALA A 480 2.66 -25.46 25.22
N LEU A 481 1.92 -26.56 25.45
CA LEU A 481 1.65 -27.56 24.41
C LEU A 481 1.08 -26.92 23.14
N SER A 482 0.10 -26.03 23.26
CA SER A 482 -0.56 -25.37 22.12
C SER A 482 0.36 -24.57 21.20
N GLN A 483 1.57 -24.23 21.63
CA GLN A 483 2.54 -23.48 20.84
C GLN A 483 3.65 -24.38 20.26
N MET A 484 3.72 -25.65 20.67
CA MET A 484 4.83 -26.56 20.36
C MET A 484 4.41 -27.83 19.65
N VAL A 485 3.17 -28.28 19.82
CA VAL A 485 2.71 -29.53 19.22
C VAL A 485 2.49 -29.39 17.72
N VAL A 486 2.70 -30.49 17.01
CA VAL A 486 2.41 -30.62 15.59
C VAL A 486 1.52 -31.84 15.35
N LYS A 487 1.08 -32.04 14.10
CA LYS A 487 0.23 -33.18 13.70
C LYS A 487 0.74 -34.56 14.17
N ASP A 488 2.06 -34.74 14.27
CA ASP A 488 2.66 -36.02 14.66
C ASP A 488 2.46 -36.32 16.16
N ASP A 489 2.12 -35.31 16.97
CA ASP A 489 1.84 -35.43 18.40
C ASP A 489 0.38 -35.82 18.73
N LEU A 490 -0.50 -35.88 17.73
CA LEU A 490 -1.94 -36.15 17.92
C LEU A 490 -2.25 -37.43 18.71
N PRO A 491 -1.58 -38.59 18.47
CA PRO A 491 -1.86 -39.80 19.24
C PRO A 491 -1.67 -39.59 20.76
N GLN A 492 -0.63 -38.85 21.14
CA GLN A 492 -0.34 -38.57 22.54
C GLN A 492 -1.32 -37.55 23.12
N LEU A 493 -1.69 -36.52 22.36
CA LEU A 493 -2.69 -35.54 22.77
C LEU A 493 -4.08 -36.18 22.99
N PHE A 494 -4.47 -37.15 22.17
CA PHE A 494 -5.73 -37.88 22.38
C PHE A 494 -5.73 -38.74 23.64
N SER A 495 -4.60 -39.39 23.97
CA SER A 495 -4.45 -40.07 25.26
C SER A 495 -4.58 -39.07 26.41
N LEU A 496 -3.89 -37.93 26.30
CA LEU A 496 -3.89 -36.89 27.32
C LEU A 496 -5.27 -36.26 27.52
N LEU A 497 -6.06 -36.08 26.45
CA LEU A 497 -7.43 -35.56 26.52
C LEU A 497 -8.32 -36.50 27.33
N ASN A 498 -8.16 -37.81 27.16
CA ASN A 498 -8.90 -38.82 27.91
C ASN A 498 -8.54 -38.87 29.41
N GLU A 499 -7.32 -38.49 29.76
CA GLU A 499 -6.81 -38.49 31.14
C GLU A 499 -7.06 -37.15 31.86
N SER A 500 -7.39 -36.09 31.12
CA SER A 500 -7.55 -34.73 31.64
C SER A 500 -8.97 -34.43 32.10
N SER A 501 -9.12 -33.42 32.96
CA SER A 501 -10.41 -32.87 33.39
C SER A 501 -10.29 -31.38 33.70
N GLY A 502 -11.40 -30.65 33.64
CA GLY A 502 -11.46 -29.22 33.97
C GLY A 502 -10.54 -28.37 33.09
N ALA A 503 -9.77 -27.46 33.68
CA ALA A 503 -8.90 -26.55 32.93
C ALA A 503 -7.81 -27.27 32.08
N LYS A 504 -7.37 -28.46 32.50
CA LYS A 504 -6.38 -29.26 31.76
C LYS A 504 -6.97 -29.81 30.46
N GLU A 505 -8.21 -30.26 30.51
CA GLU A 505 -8.95 -30.75 29.35
C GLU A 505 -9.05 -29.65 28.28
N THR A 506 -9.41 -28.42 28.68
CA THR A 506 -9.46 -27.28 27.77
C THR A 506 -8.09 -26.97 27.17
N ALA A 507 -7.01 -27.02 27.96
CA ALA A 507 -5.65 -26.79 27.44
C ALA A 507 -5.25 -27.84 26.40
N VAL A 508 -5.60 -29.11 26.63
CA VAL A 508 -5.33 -30.21 25.68
C VAL A 508 -6.17 -30.08 24.42
N GLN A 509 -7.45 -29.68 24.52
CA GLN A 509 -8.27 -29.36 23.36
C GLN A 509 -7.62 -28.27 22.51
N GLN A 510 -7.13 -27.19 23.12
CA GLN A 510 -6.42 -26.13 22.40
C GLN A 510 -5.12 -26.63 21.76
N ALA A 511 -4.39 -27.52 22.43
CA ALA A 511 -3.21 -28.15 21.85
C ALA A 511 -3.57 -29.04 20.64
N ILE A 512 -4.64 -29.81 20.70
CA ILE A 512 -5.12 -30.59 19.55
C ILE A 512 -5.49 -29.67 18.40
N ILE A 513 -6.26 -28.60 18.67
CA ILE A 513 -6.64 -27.60 17.67
C ILE A 513 -5.41 -26.98 17.02
N ALA A 514 -4.39 -26.62 17.81
CA ALA A 514 -3.14 -26.06 17.29
C ALA A 514 -2.33 -27.07 16.47
N ALA A 515 -2.28 -28.34 16.89
CA ALA A 515 -1.58 -29.40 16.16
C ALA A 515 -2.18 -29.65 14.76
N VAL A 516 -3.47 -29.36 14.60
CA VAL A 516 -4.22 -29.56 13.35
C VAL A 516 -4.51 -28.27 12.58
N SER A 517 -4.21 -27.09 13.13
CA SER A 517 -4.48 -25.81 12.47
C SER A 517 -3.41 -25.54 11.40
N GLY A 518 -3.81 -25.59 10.14
CA GLY A 518 -2.98 -25.29 8.99
C GLY A 518 -3.83 -24.78 7.82
N SER A 519 -3.20 -24.27 6.78
CA SER A 519 -3.89 -23.95 5.52
C SER A 519 -3.90 -25.18 4.61
N GLY A 520 -5.06 -25.79 4.37
CA GLY A 520 -5.19 -26.92 3.44
C GLY A 520 -6.46 -27.75 3.64
N ASP A 521 -6.54 -28.87 2.91
CA ASP A 521 -7.60 -29.88 3.09
C ASP A 521 -7.46 -30.56 4.46
N HIS A 522 -8.50 -30.44 5.30
CA HIS A 522 -8.54 -31.00 6.65
C HIS A 522 -9.20 -32.39 6.73
N THR A 523 -9.61 -32.97 5.61
CA THR A 523 -10.32 -34.26 5.57
C THR A 523 -9.56 -35.38 6.30
N PRO A 524 -8.22 -35.56 6.13
CA PRO A 524 -7.49 -36.57 6.89
C PRO A 524 -7.54 -36.37 8.42
N GLN A 525 -7.46 -35.10 8.86
CA GLN A 525 -7.49 -34.71 10.26
C GLN A 525 -8.88 -34.94 10.85
N VAL A 526 -9.94 -34.54 10.13
CA VAL A 526 -11.32 -34.83 10.49
C VAL A 526 -11.53 -36.33 10.66
N ASN A 527 -11.09 -37.15 9.70
CA ASN A 527 -11.18 -38.60 9.77
C ASN A 527 -10.44 -39.19 10.99
N ALA A 528 -9.25 -38.66 11.32
CA ALA A 528 -8.50 -39.10 12.50
C ALA A 528 -9.24 -38.77 13.81
N VAL A 529 -9.78 -37.55 13.92
CA VAL A 529 -10.56 -37.10 15.08
C VAL A 529 -11.84 -37.91 15.22
N LEU A 530 -12.58 -38.16 14.13
CA LEU A 530 -13.79 -38.98 14.13
C LEU A 530 -13.51 -40.43 14.54
N LYS A 531 -12.44 -41.04 14.01
CA LYS A 531 -12.00 -42.38 14.41
C LYS A 531 -11.70 -42.45 15.90
N GLN A 532 -10.99 -41.46 16.44
CA GLN A 532 -10.67 -41.41 17.86
C GLN A 532 -11.92 -41.20 18.71
N MET A 533 -12.82 -40.29 18.32
CA MET A 533 -14.09 -40.06 18.99
C MET A 533 -14.97 -41.33 19.03
N GLY A 534 -14.91 -42.16 17.98
CA GLY A 534 -15.60 -43.45 17.94
C GLY A 534 -15.06 -44.49 18.93
N SER A 535 -13.82 -44.35 19.38
CA SER A 535 -13.15 -45.29 20.30
C SER A 535 -13.34 -44.97 21.79
N VAL A 536 -13.85 -43.79 22.13
CA VAL A 536 -14.06 -43.35 23.52
C VAL A 536 -15.49 -43.61 24.00
N PRO A 537 -15.73 -43.74 25.33
CA PRO A 537 -17.08 -43.84 25.89
C PRO A 537 -17.97 -42.66 25.51
N GLU A 538 -19.29 -42.85 25.48
CA GLU A 538 -20.25 -41.81 25.07
C GLU A 538 -20.08 -40.50 25.86
N SER A 539 -19.83 -40.59 27.16
CA SER A 539 -19.59 -39.43 28.05
C SER A 539 -18.35 -38.60 27.70
N LYS A 540 -17.43 -39.13 26.88
CA LYS A 540 -16.21 -38.43 26.45
C LYS A 540 -16.25 -37.94 25.01
N LYS A 541 -17.30 -38.26 24.24
CA LYS A 541 -17.41 -37.84 22.84
C LYS A 541 -17.57 -36.32 22.70
N LEU A 542 -18.21 -35.68 23.67
CA LEU A 542 -18.37 -34.22 23.72
C LEU A 542 -17.03 -33.46 23.69
N LEU A 543 -15.94 -34.08 24.15
CA LEU A 543 -14.60 -33.49 24.16
C LEU A 543 -14.07 -33.18 22.75
N PHE A 544 -14.61 -33.85 21.73
CA PHE A 544 -14.13 -33.78 20.35
C PHE A 544 -14.92 -32.78 19.50
N TYR A 545 -16.11 -32.34 19.93
CA TYR A 545 -16.97 -31.50 19.09
C TYR A 545 -16.34 -30.13 18.78
N LYS A 546 -15.70 -29.49 19.77
CA LYS A 546 -14.98 -28.22 19.54
C LYS A 546 -13.76 -28.40 18.63
N VAL A 547 -13.08 -29.55 18.70
CA VAL A 547 -11.99 -29.88 17.78
C VAL A 547 -12.51 -30.03 16.35
N LEU A 548 -13.59 -30.78 16.15
CA LEU A 548 -14.25 -30.93 14.85
C LEU A 548 -14.74 -29.58 14.29
N ALA A 549 -15.32 -28.73 15.14
CA ALA A 549 -15.76 -27.39 14.75
C ALA A 549 -14.61 -26.49 14.29
N SER A 550 -13.42 -26.65 14.90
CA SER A 550 -12.23 -25.88 14.49
C SER A 550 -11.65 -26.37 13.16
N LEU A 551 -11.83 -27.65 12.83
CA LEU A 551 -11.36 -28.25 11.57
C LEU A 551 -12.28 -27.90 10.40
N GLY A 552 -13.60 -27.90 10.62
CA GLY A 552 -14.60 -27.72 9.57
C GLY A 552 -14.77 -28.95 8.67
N GLY A 553 -15.43 -28.76 7.53
CA GLY A 553 -15.71 -29.81 6.54
C GLY A 553 -17.02 -30.58 6.77
N ASP A 554 -17.56 -31.15 5.68
CA ASP A 554 -18.90 -31.74 5.63
C ASP A 554 -19.04 -32.96 6.55
N GLU A 555 -18.04 -33.83 6.64
CA GLU A 555 -18.08 -35.00 7.52
C GLU A 555 -18.07 -34.60 9.00
N ALA A 556 -17.29 -33.59 9.37
CA ALA A 556 -17.28 -33.05 10.72
C ALA A 556 -18.63 -32.41 11.05
N LEU A 557 -19.16 -31.58 10.15
CA LEU A 557 -20.43 -30.90 10.31
C LEU A 557 -21.57 -31.90 10.48
N LYS A 558 -21.61 -32.92 9.62
CA LYS A 558 -22.57 -34.02 9.71
C LYS A 558 -22.46 -34.74 11.05
N ALA A 559 -21.26 -35.12 11.47
CA ALA A 559 -21.04 -35.85 12.72
C ALA A 559 -21.48 -35.07 13.96
N VAL A 560 -21.27 -33.76 13.99
CA VAL A 560 -21.72 -32.90 15.11
C VAL A 560 -23.23 -32.65 15.03
N THR A 561 -23.78 -32.43 13.84
CA THR A 561 -25.22 -32.17 13.61
C THR A 561 -26.08 -33.39 13.98
N GLU A 562 -25.69 -34.60 13.60
CA GLU A 562 -26.39 -35.84 13.98
C GLU A 562 -26.50 -35.99 15.51
N ARG A 563 -25.49 -35.52 16.25
CA ARG A 563 -25.49 -35.56 17.72
C ARG A 563 -26.42 -34.54 18.36
N TYR A 564 -26.68 -33.41 17.69
CA TYR A 564 -27.72 -32.49 18.11
C TYR A 564 -29.12 -33.12 18.00
N TYR A 565 -29.45 -33.75 16.87
CA TYR A 565 -30.79 -34.30 16.67
C TYR A 565 -31.03 -35.65 17.38
N GLY A 566 -29.98 -36.45 17.61
CA GLY A 566 -30.08 -37.78 18.24
C GLY A 566 -29.65 -37.86 19.71
N GLY A 567 -29.12 -36.79 20.29
CA GLY A 567 -28.51 -36.78 21.62
C GLY A 567 -29.45 -36.46 22.78
N ASN A 568 -28.97 -36.66 24.01
CA ASN A 568 -29.60 -36.15 25.23
C ASN A 568 -29.30 -34.65 25.43
N SER A 569 -29.95 -33.98 26.38
CA SER A 569 -29.82 -32.51 26.57
C SER A 569 -28.38 -32.00 26.71
N GLU A 570 -27.49 -32.77 27.35
CA GLU A 570 -26.07 -32.44 27.49
C GLU A 570 -25.33 -32.53 26.14
N THR A 571 -25.59 -33.60 25.38
CA THR A 571 -25.03 -33.81 24.04
C THR A 571 -25.51 -32.74 23.07
N GLN A 572 -26.80 -32.37 23.14
CA GLN A 572 -27.39 -31.30 22.33
C GLN A 572 -26.73 -29.96 22.59
N LEU A 573 -26.52 -29.61 23.86
CA LEU A 573 -25.85 -28.36 24.23
C LEU A 573 -24.41 -28.33 23.71
N ALA A 574 -23.63 -29.40 23.93
CA ALA A 574 -22.25 -29.46 23.47
C ALA A 574 -22.12 -29.40 21.94
N ALA A 575 -23.02 -30.08 21.21
CA ALA A 575 -23.07 -30.02 19.76
C ALA A 575 -23.44 -28.61 19.26
N LEU A 576 -24.44 -27.98 19.88
CA LEU A 576 -24.85 -26.62 19.55
C LEU A 576 -23.74 -25.59 19.82
N GLU A 577 -23.03 -25.71 20.95
CA GLU A 577 -21.86 -24.89 21.23
C GLU A 577 -20.79 -25.04 20.15
N ALA A 578 -20.50 -26.26 19.72
CA ALA A 578 -19.52 -26.53 18.66
C ALA A 578 -19.96 -25.92 17.31
N LEU A 579 -21.21 -26.13 16.90
CA LEU A 579 -21.78 -25.50 15.70
C LEU A 579 -21.68 -23.96 15.76
N SER A 580 -21.93 -23.36 16.93
CA SER A 580 -21.90 -21.89 17.09
C SER A 580 -20.51 -21.26 16.89
N VAL A 581 -19.44 -22.04 17.09
CA VAL A 581 -18.04 -21.60 16.97
C VAL A 581 -17.34 -22.18 15.75
N TRP A 582 -18.09 -22.74 14.80
CA TRP A 582 -17.56 -23.36 13.58
C TRP A 582 -16.53 -22.48 12.85
N ASN A 583 -15.56 -23.12 12.21
CA ASN A 583 -14.40 -22.46 11.63
C ASN A 583 -14.76 -21.59 10.42
N ASP A 584 -15.65 -22.09 9.57
CA ASP A 584 -16.20 -21.43 8.39
C ASP A 584 -17.72 -21.25 8.53
N ASP A 585 -18.36 -20.80 7.46
CA ASP A 585 -19.78 -20.50 7.40
C ASP A 585 -20.67 -21.72 7.09
N ALA A 586 -20.10 -22.91 6.95
CA ALA A 586 -20.83 -24.11 6.56
C ALA A 586 -21.89 -24.53 7.58
N ALA A 587 -21.72 -24.21 8.87
CA ALA A 587 -22.71 -24.52 9.92
C ALA A 587 -23.87 -23.51 10.01
N ALA A 588 -23.87 -22.42 9.22
CA ALA A 588 -24.90 -21.41 9.28
C ALA A 588 -26.30 -21.94 8.91
N PRO A 589 -26.50 -22.74 7.85
CA PRO A 589 -27.79 -23.34 7.53
C PRO A 589 -28.36 -24.17 8.69
N GLU A 590 -27.54 -25.01 9.32
CA GLU A 590 -27.96 -25.85 10.44
C GLU A 590 -28.36 -25.01 11.66
N LEU A 591 -27.58 -23.98 11.99
CA LEU A 591 -27.87 -23.09 13.13
C LEU A 591 -29.21 -22.35 12.96
N ILE A 592 -29.56 -21.90 11.75
CA ILE A 592 -30.84 -21.22 11.52
C ILE A 592 -32.02 -22.20 11.56
N GLU A 593 -31.87 -23.43 11.08
CA GLU A 593 -32.91 -24.45 11.24
C GLU A 593 -33.11 -24.82 12.72
N ILE A 594 -32.02 -25.00 13.47
CA ILE A 594 -32.10 -25.23 14.93
C ILE A 594 -32.85 -24.09 15.62
N ALA A 595 -32.57 -22.84 15.24
CA ALA A 595 -33.26 -21.68 15.78
C ALA A 595 -34.76 -21.66 15.45
N ARG A 596 -35.19 -22.21 14.31
CA ARG A 596 -36.61 -22.31 13.94
C ARG A 596 -37.37 -23.38 14.73
N GLU A 597 -36.71 -24.50 15.01
CA GLU A 597 -37.36 -25.67 15.59
C GLU A 597 -37.34 -25.69 17.13
N THR A 598 -36.30 -25.13 17.73
CA THR A 598 -36.08 -25.26 19.17
C THR A 598 -37.11 -24.50 20.00
N LYS A 599 -37.62 -25.15 21.05
CA LYS A 599 -38.50 -24.54 22.06
C LYS A 599 -37.73 -24.08 23.30
N ASN A 600 -36.42 -24.38 23.36
CA ASN A 600 -35.58 -24.01 24.49
C ASN A 600 -34.96 -22.62 24.22
N ALA A 601 -35.33 -21.64 25.05
CA ALA A 601 -34.86 -20.27 24.90
C ALA A 601 -33.33 -20.12 24.97
N ALA A 602 -32.64 -20.94 25.77
CA ALA A 602 -31.18 -20.92 25.84
C ALA A 602 -30.56 -21.46 24.54
N PHE A 603 -31.15 -22.52 23.97
CA PHE A 603 -30.68 -23.07 22.69
C PHE A 603 -30.94 -22.10 21.54
N LEU A 604 -32.12 -21.47 21.52
CA LEU A 604 -32.44 -20.43 20.54
C LEU A 604 -31.39 -19.30 20.59
N ASN A 605 -31.04 -18.85 21.80
CA ASN A 605 -30.05 -17.79 21.97
C ASN A 605 -28.66 -18.22 21.46
N THR A 606 -28.18 -19.41 21.82
CA THR A 606 -26.89 -19.92 21.34
C THR A 606 -26.88 -20.10 19.82
N ALA A 607 -27.96 -20.62 19.24
CA ALA A 607 -28.10 -20.80 17.80
C ALA A 607 -28.04 -19.47 17.04
N ILE A 608 -28.80 -18.47 17.49
CA ILE A 608 -28.79 -17.12 16.90
C ILE A 608 -27.41 -16.49 17.02
N GLN A 609 -26.76 -16.56 18.19
CA GLN A 609 -25.42 -15.99 18.38
C GLN A 609 -24.37 -16.63 17.47
N GLY A 610 -24.39 -17.96 17.36
CA GLY A 610 -23.54 -18.69 16.43
C GLY A 610 -23.80 -18.29 14.97
N TYR A 611 -25.07 -18.27 14.58
CA TYR A 611 -25.47 -17.91 13.22
C TYR A 611 -25.02 -16.49 12.84
N LEU A 612 -25.21 -15.52 13.74
CA LEU A 612 -24.75 -14.15 13.55
C LEU A 612 -23.23 -14.05 13.43
N ARG A 613 -22.48 -14.78 14.26
CA ARG A 613 -21.01 -14.84 14.17
C ARG A 613 -20.58 -15.33 12.78
N LEU A 614 -21.20 -16.40 12.28
CA LEU A 614 -20.87 -16.95 10.96
C LEU A 614 -21.29 -16.01 9.82
N ALA A 615 -22.48 -15.41 9.89
CA ALA A 615 -22.94 -14.44 8.89
C ALA A 615 -22.04 -13.18 8.81
N ILE A 616 -21.47 -12.74 9.94
CA ILE A 616 -20.54 -11.59 9.98
C ILE A 616 -19.15 -11.99 9.46
N ARG A 617 -18.61 -13.13 9.89
CA ARG A 617 -17.25 -13.57 9.54
C ARG A 617 -17.16 -14.13 8.12
N GLY A 618 -18.26 -14.70 7.61
CA GLY A 618 -18.35 -15.27 6.27
C GLY A 618 -18.13 -14.23 5.18
N ALA A 619 -17.54 -14.69 4.08
CA ALA A 619 -17.16 -13.88 2.92
C ALA A 619 -18.37 -13.58 2.01
N TYR A 620 -19.45 -13.06 2.59
CA TYR A 620 -20.68 -12.72 1.86
C TYR A 620 -20.63 -11.31 1.27
N PRO A 621 -21.17 -11.11 0.05
CA PRO A 621 -21.58 -9.79 -0.44
C PRO A 621 -22.54 -9.10 0.55
N ALA A 622 -22.57 -7.76 0.54
CA ALA A 622 -23.34 -6.99 1.51
C ALA A 622 -24.85 -7.31 1.52
N GLU A 623 -25.44 -7.54 0.33
CA GLU A 623 -26.86 -7.88 0.18
C GLU A 623 -27.18 -9.30 0.66
N GLU A 624 -26.29 -10.26 0.39
CA GLU A 624 -26.44 -11.64 0.85
C GLU A 624 -26.28 -11.72 2.37
N ARG A 625 -25.31 -10.99 2.95
CA ARG A 625 -25.17 -10.86 4.40
C ARG A 625 -26.46 -10.32 5.03
N LEU A 626 -27.06 -9.29 4.43
CA LEU A 626 -28.33 -8.75 4.92
C LEU A 626 -29.45 -9.79 4.87
N LEU A 627 -29.51 -10.62 3.83
CA LEU A 627 -30.50 -11.70 3.73
C LEU A 627 -30.37 -12.69 4.89
N LEU A 628 -29.16 -13.13 5.22
CA LEU A 628 -28.91 -13.98 6.38
C LEU A 628 -29.41 -13.32 7.68
N LEU A 629 -29.09 -12.04 7.89
CA LEU A 629 -29.53 -11.30 9.08
C LEU A 629 -31.05 -11.15 9.15
N ARG A 630 -31.74 -11.01 8.01
CA ARG A 630 -33.21 -11.01 7.96
C ARG A 630 -33.80 -12.38 8.34
N ASN A 631 -33.14 -13.48 7.97
CA ASN A 631 -33.56 -14.81 8.42
C ASN A 631 -33.46 -14.95 9.94
N ALA A 632 -32.37 -14.46 10.54
CA ALA A 632 -32.23 -14.41 11.99
C ALA A 632 -33.32 -13.55 12.65
N MET A 633 -33.66 -12.41 12.04
CA MET A 633 -34.73 -11.52 12.53
C MET A 633 -36.10 -12.20 12.53
N ALA A 634 -36.37 -13.06 11.55
CA ALA A 634 -37.65 -13.77 11.45
C ALA A 634 -37.85 -14.82 12.55
N VAL A 635 -36.79 -15.32 13.17
CA VAL A 635 -36.84 -16.36 14.22
C VAL A 635 -36.60 -15.82 15.62
N ALA A 636 -36.15 -14.57 15.76
CA ALA A 636 -35.89 -13.94 17.03
C ALA A 636 -37.18 -13.78 17.87
N GLN A 637 -37.12 -14.21 19.13
CA GLN A 637 -38.26 -14.20 20.06
C GLN A 637 -38.14 -13.10 21.14
N SER A 638 -36.93 -12.62 21.43
CA SER A 638 -36.70 -11.56 22.42
C SER A 638 -36.16 -10.28 21.79
N ASP A 639 -36.35 -9.15 22.47
CA ASP A 639 -35.86 -7.86 21.97
C ASP A 639 -34.32 -7.78 22.02
N GLU A 640 -33.68 -8.45 22.97
CA GLU A 640 -32.20 -8.57 23.02
C GLU A 640 -31.66 -9.26 21.77
N GLN A 641 -32.33 -10.31 21.29
CA GLN A 641 -31.93 -11.00 20.06
C GLN A 641 -32.08 -10.07 18.84
N LYS A 642 -33.23 -9.39 18.72
CA LYS A 642 -33.46 -8.41 17.64
C LYS A 642 -32.45 -7.27 17.66
N GLN A 643 -32.09 -6.76 18.85
CA GLN A 643 -31.04 -5.75 19.01
C GLN A 643 -29.68 -6.26 18.53
N GLN A 644 -29.30 -7.50 18.86
CA GLN A 644 -28.06 -8.11 18.39
C GLN A 644 -28.03 -8.25 16.86
N ILE A 645 -29.16 -8.61 16.25
CA ILE A 645 -29.29 -8.73 14.79
C ILE A 645 -29.19 -7.36 14.11
N LEU A 646 -29.82 -6.32 14.66
CA LEU A 646 -29.68 -4.95 14.15
C LEU A 646 -28.25 -4.43 14.26
N LYS A 647 -27.55 -4.74 15.36
CA LYS A 647 -26.13 -4.43 15.51
C LYS A 647 -25.28 -5.18 14.50
N ALA A 648 -25.55 -6.47 14.27
CA ALA A 648 -24.87 -7.26 13.23
C ALA A 648 -25.09 -6.68 11.83
N ALA A 649 -26.26 -6.08 11.57
CA ALA A 649 -26.61 -5.45 10.30
C ALA A 649 -25.70 -4.28 9.93
N GLU A 650 -25.03 -3.63 10.90
CA GLU A 650 -23.99 -2.62 10.63
C GLU A 650 -22.89 -3.11 9.67
N GLN A 651 -22.62 -4.43 9.63
CA GLN A 651 -21.64 -5.05 8.75
C GLN A 651 -22.17 -5.32 7.33
N ALA A 652 -23.49 -5.29 7.14
CA ALA A 652 -24.14 -5.35 5.84
C ALA A 652 -24.21 -3.93 5.25
N LYS A 653 -23.09 -3.44 4.71
CA LYS A 653 -22.93 -2.05 4.26
C LYS A 653 -23.60 -1.76 2.90
N CYS A 654 -24.92 -1.86 2.84
CA CYS A 654 -25.73 -1.57 1.66
C CYS A 654 -26.97 -0.73 1.97
N LEU A 655 -27.62 -0.21 0.93
CA LEU A 655 -28.83 0.61 1.06
C LEU A 655 -29.96 -0.17 1.73
N ASN A 656 -30.14 -1.44 1.36
CA ASN A 656 -31.21 -2.28 1.92
C ASN A 656 -31.09 -2.49 3.43
N THR A 657 -29.90 -2.34 3.98
CA THR A 657 -29.67 -2.39 5.44
C THR A 657 -30.21 -1.14 6.12
N ILE A 658 -29.98 0.04 5.54
CA ILE A 658 -30.54 1.31 6.02
C ILE A 658 -32.07 1.21 6.06
N LEU A 659 -32.66 0.65 5.00
CA LEU A 659 -34.11 0.45 4.91
C LEU A 659 -34.62 -0.57 5.92
N PHE A 660 -33.91 -1.69 6.07
CA PHE A 660 -34.24 -2.74 7.03
C PHE A 660 -34.21 -2.22 8.47
N ALA A 661 -33.10 -1.61 8.89
CA ALA A 661 -32.98 -1.03 10.24
C ALA A 661 -33.99 0.11 10.45
N GLY A 662 -34.25 0.91 9.42
CA GLY A 662 -35.21 2.02 9.45
C GLY A 662 -36.64 1.63 9.85
N GLN A 663 -37.05 0.38 9.62
CA GLN A 663 -38.38 -0.13 10.01
C GLN A 663 -38.58 -0.15 11.53
N TYR A 664 -37.50 -0.22 12.29
CA TYR A 664 -37.52 -0.40 13.75
C TYR A 664 -37.26 0.90 14.53
N LEU A 665 -37.14 2.05 13.85
CA LEU A 665 -36.89 3.34 14.51
C LEU A 665 -38.04 3.81 15.42
N ASN A 666 -39.25 3.27 15.23
CA ASN A 666 -40.43 3.60 16.05
C ASN A 666 -40.69 2.59 17.17
N ASP A 667 -39.91 1.52 17.26
CA ASP A 667 -40.07 0.48 18.29
C ASP A 667 -39.22 0.86 19.52
N PRO A 668 -39.81 1.18 20.68
CA PRO A 668 -39.04 1.64 21.85
C PRO A 668 -37.94 0.67 22.31
N ALA A 669 -38.16 -0.64 22.15
CA ALA A 669 -37.18 -1.65 22.56
C ALA A 669 -36.02 -1.75 21.58
N LEU A 670 -36.24 -1.48 20.29
CA LEU A 670 -35.24 -1.68 19.22
C LEU A 670 -34.65 -0.37 18.68
N GLN A 671 -35.26 0.76 19.04
CA GLN A 671 -35.02 2.08 18.46
C GLN A 671 -33.54 2.49 18.46
N GLN A 672 -32.81 2.26 19.55
CA GLN A 672 -31.40 2.66 19.63
C GLN A 672 -30.50 1.79 18.75
N ALA A 673 -30.73 0.47 18.71
CA ALA A 673 -29.97 -0.43 17.83
C ALA A 673 -30.24 -0.12 16.35
N ALA A 674 -31.51 0.17 16.01
CA ALA A 674 -31.92 0.60 14.68
C ALA A 674 -31.30 1.94 14.28
N ALA A 675 -31.31 2.93 15.19
CA ALA A 675 -30.72 4.25 14.98
C ALA A 675 -29.21 4.16 14.71
N ASN A 676 -28.48 3.36 15.50
CA ASN A 676 -27.06 3.13 15.30
C ASN A 676 -26.77 2.45 13.95
N ALA A 677 -27.52 1.41 13.58
CA ALA A 677 -27.36 0.74 12.29
C ALA A 677 -27.63 1.66 11.10
N VAL A 678 -28.71 2.46 11.14
CA VAL A 678 -29.01 3.47 10.11
C VAL A 678 -27.87 4.48 10.00
N MET A 679 -27.40 5.02 11.13
CA MET A 679 -26.31 6.00 11.15
C MET A 679 -25.01 5.42 10.59
N ILE A 680 -24.51 4.32 11.17
CA ILE A 680 -23.21 3.71 10.83
C ILE A 680 -23.17 3.32 9.36
N VAL A 681 -24.21 2.65 8.86
CA VAL A 681 -24.23 2.19 7.47
C VAL A 681 -24.32 3.37 6.53
N THR A 682 -25.14 4.38 6.83
CA THR A 682 -25.28 5.57 5.98
C THR A 682 -23.99 6.39 5.93
N MET A 683 -23.36 6.64 7.09
CA MET A 683 -22.14 7.44 7.18
C MET A 683 -20.90 6.71 6.63
N ALA A 684 -20.92 5.38 6.55
CA ALA A 684 -19.84 4.59 5.97
C ALA A 684 -19.86 4.52 4.43
N GLY A 685 -20.87 5.11 3.78
CA GLY A 685 -20.96 5.14 2.32
C GLY A 685 -21.54 6.46 1.80
N GLU A 686 -21.70 6.53 0.49
CA GLU A 686 -22.32 7.69 -0.18
C GLU A 686 -23.74 7.31 -0.60
N TYR A 687 -24.71 7.63 0.26
CA TYR A 687 -26.13 7.38 0.04
C TYR A 687 -26.87 8.71 0.04
N SER A 688 -27.74 8.90 -0.96
CA SER A 688 -28.51 10.13 -1.16
C SER A 688 -29.99 9.81 -1.43
N GLY A 689 -30.82 10.85 -1.45
CA GLY A 689 -32.25 10.76 -1.72
C GLY A 689 -33.15 10.92 -0.49
N ASP A 690 -34.43 11.24 -0.74
CA ASP A 690 -35.38 11.66 0.30
C ASP A 690 -35.67 10.58 1.34
N LEU A 691 -35.64 9.30 0.96
CA LEU A 691 -35.86 8.21 1.91
C LEU A 691 -34.71 8.09 2.92
N VAL A 692 -33.47 8.15 2.45
CA VAL A 692 -32.27 8.10 3.33
C VAL A 692 -32.25 9.32 4.23
N LYS A 693 -32.52 10.50 3.67
CA LYS A 693 -32.66 11.75 4.42
C LYS A 693 -33.74 11.63 5.51
N GLY A 694 -34.93 11.12 5.18
CA GLY A 694 -36.02 10.93 6.13
C GLY A 694 -35.69 9.94 7.25
N LEU A 695 -34.96 8.87 6.93
CA LEU A 695 -34.47 7.91 7.94
C LEU A 695 -33.40 8.54 8.84
N LEU A 696 -32.44 9.29 8.31
CA LEU A 696 -31.45 10.02 9.12
C LEU A 696 -32.10 11.06 10.02
N GLN A 697 -33.11 11.80 9.54
CA GLN A 697 -33.85 12.77 10.36
C GLN A 697 -34.55 12.09 11.54
N LYS A 698 -35.17 10.93 11.32
CA LYS A 698 -35.74 10.12 12.40
C LYS A 698 -34.65 9.64 13.36
N THR A 699 -33.54 9.14 12.83
CA THR A 699 -32.38 8.72 13.64
C THR A 699 -31.86 9.86 14.52
N ILE A 700 -31.68 11.07 13.99
CA ILE A 700 -31.26 12.27 14.75
C ILE A 700 -32.23 12.57 15.91
N ALA A 701 -33.53 12.42 15.67
CA ALA A 701 -34.54 12.70 16.69
C ALA A 701 -34.47 11.70 17.85
N VAL A 702 -34.12 10.44 17.59
CA VAL A 702 -34.21 9.36 18.58
C VAL A 702 -32.89 8.89 19.15
N ILE A 703 -31.74 9.10 18.49
CA ILE A 703 -30.44 8.60 18.95
C ILE A 703 -30.01 9.29 20.25
N THR A 704 -29.54 8.49 21.21
CA THR A 704 -29.11 8.91 22.55
C THR A 704 -27.74 8.31 22.91
N GLY A 705 -27.09 8.85 23.95
CA GLY A 705 -25.79 8.38 24.43
C GLY A 705 -24.77 9.53 24.60
N PRO A 706 -23.61 9.26 25.23
CA PRO A 706 -22.59 10.28 25.52
C PRO A 706 -22.13 11.06 24.29
N ASP A 707 -22.03 10.38 23.14
CA ASP A 707 -21.53 10.96 21.88
C ASP A 707 -22.65 11.42 20.94
N SER A 708 -23.91 11.34 21.36
CA SER A 708 -25.06 11.58 20.48
C SER A 708 -25.10 13.01 19.93
N GLY A 709 -24.53 14.00 20.63
CA GLY A 709 -24.38 15.37 20.12
C GLY A 709 -23.52 15.42 18.85
N TYR A 710 -22.33 14.83 18.91
CA TYR A 710 -21.41 14.75 17.78
C TYR A 710 -21.98 13.93 16.62
N GLN A 711 -22.66 12.82 16.93
CA GLN A 711 -23.32 11.98 15.93
C GLN A 711 -24.43 12.74 15.18
N LYS A 712 -25.25 13.52 15.91
CA LYS A 712 -26.30 14.36 15.33
C LYS A 712 -25.72 15.45 14.43
N GLU A 713 -24.63 16.09 14.84
CA GLU A 713 -23.91 17.06 14.01
C GLU A 713 -23.37 16.43 12.73
N GLY A 714 -22.73 15.26 12.83
CA GLY A 714 -22.23 14.51 11.68
C GLY A 714 -23.33 14.15 10.67
N MET A 715 -24.46 13.64 11.15
CA MET A 715 -25.62 13.33 10.29
C MET A 715 -26.26 14.59 9.68
N ASN A 716 -26.38 15.69 10.43
CA ASN A 716 -26.89 16.96 9.91
C ASN A 716 -25.99 17.52 8.81
N ARG A 717 -24.67 17.45 9.00
CA ARG A 717 -23.71 17.83 7.98
C ARG A 717 -23.86 16.96 6.74
N TYR A 718 -23.89 15.63 6.91
CA TYR A 718 -24.08 14.70 5.81
C TYR A 718 -25.36 15.01 5.02
N ILE A 719 -26.50 15.27 5.69
CA ILE A 719 -27.76 15.69 5.05
C ILE A 719 -27.60 17.01 4.27
N SER A 720 -26.85 17.99 4.81
CA SER A 720 -26.65 19.30 4.16
C SER A 720 -25.79 19.23 2.90
N GLU A 721 -24.88 18.25 2.82
CA GLU A 721 -23.97 18.02 1.70
C GLU A 721 -24.58 17.04 0.66
N MET A 722 -25.74 16.42 0.94
CA MET A 722 -26.45 15.55 0.00
C MET A 722 -26.89 16.33 -1.25
N LYS A 723 -26.46 15.86 -2.44
CA LYS A 723 -26.98 16.35 -3.72
C LYS A 723 -28.45 15.93 -3.86
N SER A 724 -29.31 16.86 -4.31
CA SER A 724 -30.69 16.52 -4.69
C SER A 724 -30.66 15.64 -5.93
N ALA A 725 -30.97 14.35 -5.77
CA ALA A 725 -31.13 13.42 -6.88
C ALA A 725 -32.56 12.85 -6.86
N GLU A 726 -33.23 12.87 -8.00
CA GLU A 726 -34.41 12.03 -8.24
C GLU A 726 -33.93 10.57 -8.35
N GLY A 727 -34.18 9.77 -7.30
CA GLY A 727 -33.94 8.32 -7.31
C GLY A 727 -32.76 7.83 -6.46
N TYR A 728 -32.80 6.53 -6.12
CA TYR A 728 -31.84 5.83 -5.26
C TYR A 728 -30.54 5.52 -6.00
N GLY A 729 -29.43 6.15 -5.65
CA GLY A 729 -28.14 5.86 -6.28
C GLY A 729 -26.95 6.09 -5.36
N ARG A 730 -26.31 4.99 -4.94
CA ARG A 730 -24.88 4.91 -4.62
C ARG A 730 -24.12 5.12 -5.94
N GLU A 731 -23.02 5.89 -5.96
CA GLU A 731 -22.09 5.79 -7.08
C GLU A 731 -21.55 4.34 -7.13
N ILE A 732 -22.08 3.55 -8.06
CA ILE A 732 -21.54 2.25 -8.43
C ILE A 732 -20.15 2.53 -9.03
N PRO A 733 -19.06 1.87 -8.59
CA PRO A 733 -17.80 1.92 -9.30
C PRO A 733 -18.06 1.49 -10.74
N ARG A 734 -18.07 2.45 -11.68
CA ARG A 734 -18.35 2.14 -13.08
C ARG A 734 -17.17 1.33 -13.61
N ALA A 735 -17.45 0.11 -14.07
CA ALA A 735 -16.51 -0.65 -14.88
C ALA A 735 -16.00 0.28 -16.00
N LYS A 736 -14.67 0.36 -16.16
CA LYS A 736 -14.07 1.25 -17.16
C LYS A 736 -14.62 0.85 -18.54
N PRO A 737 -15.25 1.79 -19.29
CA PRO A 737 -15.87 1.44 -20.55
C PRO A 737 -14.86 0.83 -21.52
N PHE A 738 -15.24 -0.24 -22.20
CA PHE A 738 -14.41 -0.84 -23.24
C PHE A 738 -14.21 0.16 -24.40
N VAL A 739 -12.96 0.31 -24.81
CA VAL A 739 -12.56 1.17 -25.91
C VAL A 739 -11.84 0.35 -26.96
N LEU A 740 -12.17 0.58 -28.23
CA LEU A 740 -11.48 -0.06 -29.35
C LEU A 740 -10.00 0.30 -29.34
N SER A 741 -9.16 -0.69 -29.64
CA SER A 741 -7.74 -0.45 -29.91
C SER A 741 -7.55 0.42 -31.16
N ALA A 742 -6.38 1.06 -31.30
CA ALA A 742 -6.07 1.85 -32.49
C ALA A 742 -6.13 1.02 -33.79
N ALA A 743 -5.74 -0.26 -33.72
CA ALA A 743 -5.85 -1.19 -34.83
C ALA A 743 -7.31 -1.46 -35.21
N GLU A 744 -8.18 -1.77 -34.24
CA GLU A 744 -9.60 -2.02 -34.50
C GLU A 744 -10.34 -0.78 -35.02
N LYS A 745 -10.00 0.42 -34.51
CA LYS A 745 -10.52 1.68 -35.06
C LYS A 745 -10.10 1.86 -36.53
N LYS A 746 -8.83 1.59 -36.85
CA LYS A 746 -8.30 1.65 -38.22
C LYS A 746 -8.94 0.61 -39.14
N GLU A 747 -9.27 -0.56 -38.60
CA GLU A 747 -9.98 -1.62 -39.32
C GLU A 747 -11.45 -1.30 -39.55
N GLY A 748 -12.02 -0.31 -38.86
CA GLY A 748 -13.41 0.12 -39.01
C GLY A 748 -14.41 -0.53 -38.06
N PHE A 749 -13.95 -1.08 -36.92
CA PHE A 749 -14.85 -1.59 -35.89
C PHE A 749 -15.62 -0.46 -35.20
N LYS A 750 -16.82 -0.80 -34.73
CA LYS A 750 -17.69 0.00 -33.87
C LYS A 750 -18.01 -0.80 -32.62
N VAL A 751 -18.09 -0.12 -31.48
CA VAL A 751 -18.52 -0.75 -30.22
C VAL A 751 -20.03 -0.94 -30.24
N LEU A 752 -20.50 -2.15 -29.94
CA LEU A 752 -21.92 -2.45 -29.73
C LEU A 752 -22.29 -2.48 -28.25
N PHE A 753 -21.34 -2.84 -27.37
CA PHE A 753 -21.49 -2.77 -25.93
C PHE A 753 -20.13 -2.48 -25.26
N ASP A 754 -20.06 -1.38 -24.51
CA ASP A 754 -18.86 -0.92 -23.81
C ASP A 754 -18.87 -1.22 -22.31
N GLY A 755 -19.91 -1.88 -21.79
CA GLY A 755 -20.10 -2.11 -20.36
C GLY A 755 -20.95 -1.07 -19.64
N THR A 756 -21.44 -0.02 -20.32
CA THR A 756 -22.16 1.07 -19.66
C THR A 756 -23.66 1.11 -19.94
N ASN A 757 -24.09 0.71 -21.14
CA ASN A 757 -25.50 0.77 -21.55
C ASN A 757 -25.81 -0.24 -22.68
N MET A 758 -27.08 -0.62 -22.79
CA MET A 758 -27.57 -1.49 -23.87
C MET A 758 -28.32 -0.69 -24.96
N HIS A 759 -27.91 0.55 -25.26
CA HIS A 759 -28.66 1.40 -26.20
C HIS A 759 -28.73 0.86 -27.63
N ASN A 760 -27.80 0.00 -28.03
CA ASN A 760 -27.79 -0.65 -29.34
C ASN A 760 -28.61 -1.96 -29.37
N TRP A 761 -29.27 -2.31 -28.28
CA TRP A 761 -29.97 -3.59 -28.12
C TRP A 761 -31.48 -3.41 -27.92
N THR A 762 -32.24 -4.44 -28.27
CA THR A 762 -33.69 -4.58 -28.13
C THR A 762 -34.06 -6.05 -27.87
N GLY A 763 -35.34 -6.37 -27.73
CA GLY A 763 -35.78 -7.70 -27.27
C GLY A 763 -35.82 -7.78 -25.75
N ASN A 764 -35.28 -8.85 -25.16
CA ASN A 764 -35.34 -9.09 -23.72
C ASN A 764 -34.28 -8.30 -22.93
N THR A 765 -34.43 -6.98 -22.85
CA THR A 765 -33.59 -6.11 -22.01
C THR A 765 -33.99 -6.14 -20.53
N VAL A 766 -34.90 -7.05 -20.13
CA VAL A 766 -35.37 -7.19 -18.75
C VAL A 766 -34.58 -8.29 -18.03
N ASP A 767 -34.43 -9.45 -18.67
CA ASP A 767 -33.69 -10.57 -18.09
C ASP A 767 -32.20 -10.55 -18.45
N TYR A 768 -31.84 -9.93 -19.59
CA TYR A 768 -30.46 -9.52 -19.85
C TYR A 768 -30.22 -8.19 -19.16
N THR A 769 -29.38 -8.18 -18.13
CA THR A 769 -29.06 -7.02 -17.31
C THR A 769 -27.58 -6.64 -17.47
N ILE A 770 -27.24 -5.41 -17.08
CA ILE A 770 -25.83 -5.01 -16.97
C ILE A 770 -25.36 -5.31 -15.55
N GLU A 771 -24.43 -6.24 -15.40
CA GLU A 771 -23.81 -6.63 -14.13
C GLU A 771 -22.28 -6.50 -14.26
N ASP A 772 -21.66 -5.68 -13.41
CA ASP A 772 -20.21 -5.47 -13.37
C ASP A 772 -19.56 -5.11 -14.72
N GLY A 773 -20.28 -4.38 -15.58
CA GLY A 773 -19.81 -3.99 -16.91
C GLY A 773 -19.99 -5.06 -18.00
N ASN A 774 -20.72 -6.14 -17.70
CA ASN A 774 -21.04 -7.23 -18.64
C ASN A 774 -22.55 -7.26 -18.91
N ILE A 775 -22.96 -7.76 -20.08
CA ILE A 775 -24.34 -8.21 -20.27
C ILE A 775 -24.44 -9.59 -19.62
N ALA A 776 -25.28 -9.74 -18.61
CA ALA A 776 -25.51 -11.00 -17.90
C ALA A 776 -26.97 -11.43 -18.06
N ILE A 777 -27.20 -12.73 -18.23
CA ILE A 777 -28.53 -13.32 -18.08
C ILE A 777 -28.54 -14.18 -16.82
N ARG A 778 -29.52 -13.94 -15.94
CA ARG A 778 -29.74 -14.68 -14.67
C ARG A 778 -31.15 -15.28 -14.67
N PRO A 779 -31.36 -16.44 -15.30
CA PRO A 779 -32.67 -17.06 -15.39
C PRO A 779 -33.22 -17.41 -14.00
N LYS A 780 -34.49 -17.07 -13.74
CA LYS A 780 -35.16 -17.46 -12.50
C LYS A 780 -35.63 -18.92 -12.58
N PRO A 781 -35.44 -19.74 -11.53
CA PRO A 781 -35.97 -21.10 -11.49
C PRO A 781 -37.47 -21.12 -11.83
N GLY A 782 -37.86 -21.89 -12.84
CA GLY A 782 -39.25 -22.04 -13.27
C GLY A 782 -39.79 -20.98 -14.24
N LYS A 783 -39.01 -20.00 -14.69
CA LYS A 783 -39.43 -18.99 -15.69
C LYS A 783 -38.71 -19.15 -17.05
N GLY A 784 -39.20 -20.05 -17.91
CA GLY A 784 -38.94 -20.08 -19.36
C GLY A 784 -37.47 -20.00 -19.84
N SER A 785 -37.27 -19.76 -21.14
CA SER A 785 -35.94 -19.74 -21.78
C SER A 785 -35.13 -18.45 -21.53
N GLY A 786 -35.70 -17.46 -20.83
CA GLY A 786 -35.05 -16.18 -20.60
C GLY A 786 -35.02 -15.24 -21.82
N GLY A 787 -35.73 -15.55 -22.90
CA GLY A 787 -35.92 -14.68 -24.07
C GLY A 787 -34.66 -14.37 -24.88
N ASN A 788 -34.79 -13.56 -25.94
CA ASN A 788 -33.68 -13.23 -26.85
C ASN A 788 -33.36 -11.74 -26.81
N LEU A 789 -32.07 -11.40 -26.83
CA LEU A 789 -31.58 -10.03 -26.93
C LEU A 789 -31.02 -9.81 -28.34
N TYR A 790 -31.45 -8.76 -29.03
CA TYR A 790 -31.06 -8.47 -30.42
C TYR A 790 -30.40 -7.11 -30.56
N THR A 791 -29.53 -6.94 -31.54
CA THR A 791 -29.10 -5.61 -32.00
C THR A 791 -30.29 -4.85 -32.58
N LYS A 792 -30.31 -3.52 -32.44
CA LYS A 792 -31.33 -2.67 -33.10
C LYS A 792 -31.14 -2.60 -34.61
N GLU A 793 -29.88 -2.59 -35.05
CA GLU A 793 -29.52 -2.59 -36.47
C GLU A 793 -29.47 -4.02 -37.03
N GLU A 794 -29.73 -4.15 -38.33
CA GLU A 794 -29.53 -5.37 -39.11
C GLU A 794 -28.19 -5.33 -39.85
N PHE A 795 -27.57 -6.49 -40.03
CA PHE A 795 -26.29 -6.65 -40.71
C PHE A 795 -26.37 -7.74 -41.79
N SER A 796 -25.73 -7.53 -42.94
CA SER A 796 -25.63 -8.57 -43.98
C SER A 796 -24.27 -9.27 -43.95
N ASP A 797 -23.20 -8.50 -44.15
CA ASP A 797 -21.81 -8.97 -44.13
C ASP A 797 -21.10 -8.27 -42.98
N PHE A 798 -20.38 -9.00 -42.14
CA PHE A 798 -19.74 -8.42 -40.95
C PHE A 798 -18.59 -9.26 -40.38
N VAL A 799 -17.80 -8.61 -39.53
CA VAL A 799 -16.94 -9.27 -38.53
C VAL A 799 -17.42 -8.88 -37.14
N PHE A 800 -17.84 -9.85 -36.32
CA PHE A 800 -18.34 -9.65 -34.97
C PHE A 800 -17.36 -10.25 -33.96
N ARG A 801 -16.97 -9.48 -32.95
CA ARG A 801 -16.02 -9.89 -31.91
C ARG A 801 -16.61 -9.65 -30.53
N PHE A 802 -16.52 -10.64 -29.67
CA PHE A 802 -17.02 -10.57 -28.30
C PHE A 802 -16.30 -11.57 -27.40
N GLU A 803 -16.49 -11.40 -26.09
CA GLU A 803 -16.06 -12.39 -25.11
C GLU A 803 -17.27 -12.91 -24.35
N PHE A 804 -17.24 -14.19 -23.97
CA PHE A 804 -18.30 -14.82 -23.19
C PHE A 804 -17.75 -15.73 -22.08
N GLN A 805 -18.54 -15.92 -21.03
CA GLN A 805 -18.23 -16.82 -19.92
C GLN A 805 -19.43 -17.75 -19.67
N LEU A 806 -19.15 -19.05 -19.57
CA LEU A 806 -20.14 -20.10 -19.35
C LEU A 806 -20.17 -20.51 -17.87
N THR A 807 -21.35 -20.94 -17.39
CA THR A 807 -21.53 -21.74 -16.17
C THR A 807 -21.71 -23.22 -16.52
N PRO A 808 -21.63 -24.17 -15.55
CA PRO A 808 -21.77 -25.59 -15.86
C PRO A 808 -23.12 -25.89 -16.52
N GLY A 809 -23.10 -26.56 -17.67
CA GLY A 809 -24.29 -26.88 -18.46
C GLY A 809 -24.94 -25.70 -19.18
N ALA A 810 -24.29 -24.54 -19.24
CA ALA A 810 -24.87 -23.34 -19.84
C ALA A 810 -25.15 -23.50 -21.33
N ASN A 811 -26.32 -22.98 -21.77
CA ASN A 811 -26.78 -22.98 -23.14
C ASN A 811 -27.31 -21.60 -23.56
N ASN A 812 -26.78 -21.10 -24.66
CA ASN A 812 -27.20 -19.90 -25.36
C ASN A 812 -26.86 -20.03 -26.86
N GLY A 813 -27.27 -19.06 -27.66
CA GLY A 813 -26.95 -18.99 -29.07
C GLY A 813 -26.50 -17.60 -29.51
N LEU A 814 -25.59 -17.54 -30.49
CA LEU A 814 -25.37 -16.34 -31.28
C LEU A 814 -26.22 -16.39 -32.54
N GLY A 815 -27.35 -15.70 -32.52
CA GLY A 815 -28.16 -15.46 -33.70
C GLY A 815 -27.44 -14.55 -34.68
N ILE A 816 -27.37 -14.95 -35.95
CA ILE A 816 -26.87 -14.14 -37.06
C ILE A 816 -27.95 -14.04 -38.13
N ARG A 817 -28.13 -12.84 -38.69
CA ARG A 817 -29.20 -12.53 -39.66
C ARG A 817 -30.60 -12.92 -39.16
N ALA A 818 -30.80 -12.84 -37.85
CA ALA A 818 -32.01 -13.28 -37.17
C ALA A 818 -33.16 -12.27 -37.35
N PRO A 819 -34.42 -12.72 -37.50
CA PRO A 819 -35.58 -11.86 -37.35
C PRO A 819 -35.86 -11.53 -35.87
N LEU A 820 -36.63 -10.47 -35.61
CA LEU A 820 -37.06 -10.09 -34.25
C LEU A 820 -38.20 -10.96 -33.69
N ALA A 821 -38.90 -11.68 -34.55
CA ALA A 821 -40.01 -12.55 -34.19
C ALA A 821 -39.83 -13.92 -34.86
N GLY A 822 -40.49 -14.93 -34.31
CA GLY A 822 -40.32 -16.31 -34.74
C GLY A 822 -39.18 -17.01 -34.01
N ASP A 823 -38.88 -18.24 -34.43
CA ASP A 823 -37.78 -19.02 -33.86
C ASP A 823 -36.46 -18.60 -34.52
N ALA A 824 -35.68 -17.76 -33.84
CA ALA A 824 -34.45 -17.21 -34.39
C ALA A 824 -33.38 -18.26 -34.76
N ALA A 825 -33.44 -19.46 -34.18
CA ALA A 825 -32.51 -20.55 -34.52
C ALA A 825 -32.77 -21.13 -35.92
N TYR A 826 -34.03 -21.16 -36.36
CA TYR A 826 -34.45 -21.72 -37.66
C TYR A 826 -34.80 -20.63 -38.69
N GLU A 827 -35.44 -19.55 -38.25
CA GLU A 827 -35.81 -18.40 -39.10
C GLU A 827 -34.66 -17.43 -39.31
N GLY A 828 -33.63 -17.47 -38.46
CA GLY A 828 -32.31 -16.91 -38.69
C GLY A 828 -31.27 -18.02 -38.88
N MET A 829 -30.06 -17.79 -38.42
CA MET A 829 -29.08 -18.86 -38.18
C MET A 829 -28.52 -18.68 -36.78
N GLU A 830 -28.32 -19.78 -36.08
CA GLU A 830 -27.69 -19.78 -34.75
C GLU A 830 -26.31 -20.43 -34.81
N LEU A 831 -25.33 -19.76 -34.20
CA LEU A 831 -24.07 -20.37 -33.82
C LEU A 831 -24.13 -20.72 -32.33
N GLN A 832 -23.89 -21.99 -32.00
CA GLN A 832 -24.07 -22.49 -30.64
C GLN A 832 -23.10 -21.86 -29.63
N ILE A 833 -23.58 -21.38 -28.48
CA ILE A 833 -22.79 -20.97 -27.30
C ILE A 833 -23.15 -21.92 -26.15
N LEU A 834 -22.39 -23.00 -26.01
CA LEU A 834 -22.81 -24.16 -25.24
C LEU A 834 -21.65 -24.76 -24.44
N ASP A 835 -21.87 -25.07 -23.15
CA ASP A 835 -21.00 -25.95 -22.37
C ASP A 835 -21.19 -27.40 -22.81
N ASN A 836 -20.74 -27.70 -24.02
CA ASN A 836 -21.04 -28.96 -24.70
C ASN A 836 -20.34 -30.20 -24.11
N GLU A 837 -19.54 -30.03 -23.04
CA GLU A 837 -18.91 -31.14 -22.31
C GLU A 837 -19.70 -31.52 -21.05
N ALA A 838 -20.72 -30.73 -20.68
CA ALA A 838 -21.57 -31.02 -19.54
C ALA A 838 -22.31 -32.36 -19.70
N PRO A 839 -22.48 -33.15 -18.62
CA PRO A 839 -23.15 -34.46 -18.68
C PRO A 839 -24.55 -34.45 -19.28
N ILE A 840 -25.27 -33.32 -19.16
CA ILE A 840 -26.61 -33.12 -19.73
C ILE A 840 -26.63 -33.12 -21.27
N TYR A 841 -25.48 -32.93 -21.92
CA TYR A 841 -25.31 -32.85 -23.37
C TYR A 841 -24.54 -34.04 -23.98
N LYS A 842 -24.52 -35.18 -23.29
CA LYS A 842 -23.79 -36.38 -23.74
C LYS A 842 -24.25 -36.95 -25.10
N ASP A 843 -25.49 -36.67 -25.51
CA ASP A 843 -26.13 -37.25 -26.70
C ASP A 843 -26.31 -36.23 -27.85
N LEU A 844 -25.48 -35.17 -27.92
CA LEU A 844 -25.55 -34.17 -28.99
C LEU A 844 -25.18 -34.73 -30.36
N HIS A 845 -25.90 -34.31 -31.40
CA HIS A 845 -25.45 -34.46 -32.78
C HIS A 845 -24.29 -33.52 -33.10
N VAL A 846 -23.46 -33.88 -34.09
CA VAL A 846 -22.24 -33.13 -34.44
C VAL A 846 -22.49 -31.66 -34.80
N TYR A 847 -23.67 -31.32 -35.32
CA TYR A 847 -24.09 -29.96 -35.68
C TYR A 847 -24.70 -29.16 -34.51
N GLN A 848 -24.68 -29.70 -33.28
CA GLN A 848 -25.20 -29.05 -32.08
C GLN A 848 -24.11 -28.65 -31.08
N TYR A 849 -22.84 -28.98 -31.36
CA TYR A 849 -21.72 -28.54 -30.52
C TYR A 849 -21.44 -27.04 -30.69
N HIS A 850 -20.80 -26.43 -29.70
CA HIS A 850 -20.41 -25.03 -29.71
C HIS A 850 -19.73 -24.61 -31.03
N GLY A 851 -20.06 -23.42 -31.53
CA GLY A 851 -19.56 -22.85 -32.78
C GLY A 851 -20.14 -23.45 -34.06
N SER A 852 -20.94 -24.53 -33.99
CA SER A 852 -21.63 -25.10 -35.15
C SER A 852 -22.74 -24.17 -35.63
N VAL A 853 -23.01 -24.18 -36.95
CA VAL A 853 -24.29 -23.64 -37.47
C VAL A 853 -25.35 -24.66 -37.11
N TYR A 854 -26.22 -24.29 -36.16
CA TYR A 854 -27.18 -25.21 -35.56
C TYR A 854 -28.00 -25.94 -36.62
N GLY A 855 -28.13 -27.26 -36.46
CA GLY A 855 -28.87 -28.14 -37.38
C GLY A 855 -28.22 -28.34 -38.77
N THR A 856 -27.14 -27.61 -39.08
CA THR A 856 -26.65 -27.49 -40.46
C THR A 856 -25.20 -27.93 -40.63
N ILE A 857 -24.23 -27.27 -39.98
CA ILE A 857 -22.80 -27.48 -40.24
C ILE A 857 -22.03 -27.62 -38.93
N PRO A 858 -21.32 -28.75 -38.70
CA PRO A 858 -20.58 -29.00 -37.47
C PRO A 858 -19.27 -28.18 -37.40
N ALA A 859 -18.94 -27.70 -36.20
CA ALA A 859 -17.64 -27.09 -35.88
C ALA A 859 -16.67 -28.08 -35.20
N LYS A 860 -15.38 -27.72 -35.19
CA LYS A 860 -14.36 -28.45 -34.42
C LYS A 860 -14.55 -28.21 -32.91
N ARG A 861 -14.26 -29.23 -32.10
CA ARG A 861 -14.41 -29.24 -30.64
C ARG A 861 -13.06 -29.12 -29.93
N GLY A 862 -13.10 -28.88 -28.61
CA GLY A 862 -11.93 -28.93 -27.73
C GLY A 862 -11.15 -27.61 -27.61
N PHE A 863 -11.77 -26.48 -27.99
CA PHE A 863 -11.14 -25.15 -27.97
C PHE A 863 -11.81 -24.18 -26.98
N LEU A 864 -12.87 -24.62 -26.29
CA LEU A 864 -13.45 -23.90 -25.16
C LEU A 864 -12.47 -23.94 -23.98
N LYS A 865 -12.38 -22.83 -23.26
CA LYS A 865 -11.74 -22.82 -21.94
C LYS A 865 -12.64 -23.45 -20.88
N PRO A 866 -12.07 -23.85 -19.73
CA PRO A 866 -12.86 -24.31 -18.60
C PRO A 866 -14.00 -23.35 -18.24
N VAL A 867 -15.10 -23.91 -17.77
CA VAL A 867 -16.26 -23.15 -17.27
C VAL A 867 -15.82 -22.14 -16.20
N GLY A 868 -16.38 -20.93 -16.25
CA GLY A 868 -15.93 -19.81 -15.42
C GLY A 868 -14.77 -19.00 -16.01
N GLU A 869 -14.13 -19.41 -17.10
CA GLU A 869 -13.14 -18.60 -17.81
C GLU A 869 -13.76 -17.85 -19.01
N TRP A 870 -13.14 -16.70 -19.37
CA TRP A 870 -13.55 -15.89 -20.51
C TRP A 870 -13.00 -16.45 -21.82
N ASN A 871 -13.91 -16.81 -22.72
CA ASN A 871 -13.65 -17.20 -24.09
C ASN A 871 -13.72 -15.97 -25.01
N TYR A 872 -12.83 -15.89 -26.00
CA TYR A 872 -12.89 -14.89 -27.08
C TYR A 872 -13.42 -15.55 -28.35
N GLU A 873 -14.41 -14.93 -28.99
CA GLU A 873 -14.95 -15.40 -30.27
C GLU A 873 -15.01 -14.29 -31.32
N GLU A 874 -14.58 -14.63 -32.53
CA GLU A 874 -14.71 -13.81 -33.73
C GLU A 874 -15.50 -14.57 -34.79
N VAL A 875 -16.58 -13.95 -35.27
CA VAL A 875 -17.44 -14.49 -36.32
C VAL A 875 -17.34 -13.60 -37.56
N VAL A 876 -16.99 -14.20 -38.69
CA VAL A 876 -16.97 -13.55 -40.00
C VAL A 876 -18.08 -14.16 -40.84
N ALA A 877 -19.10 -13.36 -41.17
CA ALA A 877 -20.19 -13.74 -42.05
C ALA A 877 -20.13 -12.86 -43.32
N ILE A 878 -19.81 -13.45 -44.47
CA ILE A 878 -19.72 -12.74 -45.76
C ILE A 878 -20.42 -13.58 -46.82
N GLY A 879 -21.56 -13.11 -47.32
CA GLY A 879 -22.40 -13.88 -48.23
C GLY A 879 -22.81 -15.22 -47.61
N PRO A 880 -22.63 -16.36 -48.30
CA PRO A 880 -22.92 -17.68 -47.74
C PRO A 880 -21.78 -18.24 -46.87
N LYS A 881 -20.66 -17.53 -46.72
CA LYS A 881 -19.52 -18.01 -45.94
C LYS A 881 -19.61 -17.57 -44.49
N ILE A 882 -19.47 -18.53 -43.59
CA ILE A 882 -19.46 -18.34 -42.14
C ILE A 882 -18.16 -18.93 -41.60
N LYS A 883 -17.41 -18.11 -40.87
CA LYS A 883 -16.19 -18.51 -40.18
C LYS A 883 -16.29 -18.15 -38.71
N VAL A 884 -15.96 -19.11 -37.85
CA VAL A 884 -15.92 -18.93 -36.39
C VAL A 884 -14.50 -19.22 -35.89
N ILE A 885 -13.95 -18.24 -35.19
CA ILE A 885 -12.63 -18.30 -34.56
C ILE A 885 -12.85 -18.23 -33.05
N LEU A 886 -12.51 -19.30 -32.35
CA LEU A 886 -12.62 -19.39 -30.90
C LEU A 886 -11.23 -19.46 -30.28
N ASN A 887 -10.94 -18.56 -29.34
CA ASN A 887 -9.66 -18.48 -28.63
C ASN A 887 -8.43 -18.53 -29.57
N GLY A 888 -8.55 -17.87 -30.73
CA GLY A 888 -7.50 -17.82 -31.76
C GLY A 888 -7.48 -18.98 -32.75
N THR A 889 -8.37 -19.97 -32.62
CA THR A 889 -8.44 -21.14 -33.52
C THR A 889 -9.67 -21.10 -34.41
N VAL A 890 -9.49 -21.32 -35.73
CA VAL A 890 -10.61 -21.48 -36.66
C VAL A 890 -11.29 -22.84 -36.41
N ILE A 891 -12.48 -22.79 -35.80
CA ILE A 891 -13.29 -23.99 -35.48
C ILE A 891 -14.35 -24.28 -36.54
N LEU A 892 -14.76 -23.26 -37.30
CA LEU A 892 -15.65 -23.39 -38.45
C LEU A 892 -15.17 -22.47 -39.58
N ASP A 893 -15.12 -22.97 -40.81
CA ASP A 893 -14.91 -22.20 -42.04
C ASP A 893 -15.76 -22.86 -43.13
N ALA A 894 -17.01 -22.41 -43.27
CA ALA A 894 -18.05 -23.13 -43.96
C ALA A 894 -18.78 -22.24 -44.99
N ASP A 895 -19.32 -22.87 -46.03
CA ASP A 895 -20.18 -22.25 -47.03
C ASP A 895 -21.55 -22.92 -46.99
N ILE A 896 -22.60 -22.15 -46.69
CA ILE A 896 -23.96 -22.69 -46.51
C ILE A 896 -24.71 -22.92 -47.83
N THR A 897 -24.07 -22.72 -49.00
CA THR A 897 -24.74 -22.83 -50.31
C THR A 897 -25.37 -24.21 -50.55
N ASP A 898 -24.70 -25.28 -50.14
CA ASP A 898 -25.26 -26.63 -50.28
C ASP A 898 -26.47 -26.85 -49.37
N ALA A 899 -26.41 -26.36 -48.13
CA ALA A 899 -27.53 -26.43 -47.20
C ALA A 899 -28.73 -25.60 -47.67
N ARG A 900 -28.50 -24.44 -48.29
CA ARG A 900 -29.54 -23.61 -48.92
C ARG A 900 -30.28 -24.37 -50.02
N LYS A 901 -29.56 -25.19 -50.79
CA LYS A 901 -30.11 -25.90 -51.96
C LYS A 901 -30.74 -27.25 -51.58
N ASN A 902 -30.11 -27.99 -50.68
CA ASN A 902 -30.42 -29.39 -50.41
C ASN A 902 -31.07 -29.63 -49.04
N GLY A 903 -31.26 -28.57 -48.23
CA GLY A 903 -31.78 -28.66 -46.86
C GLY A 903 -30.68 -28.82 -45.80
N ALA A 904 -31.05 -28.59 -44.54
CA ALA A 904 -30.15 -28.71 -43.39
C ALA A 904 -29.89 -30.18 -43.01
N ALA A 905 -28.77 -30.43 -42.32
CA ALA A 905 -28.33 -31.78 -41.96
C ALA A 905 -29.24 -32.49 -40.93
N ASP A 906 -30.01 -31.72 -40.15
CA ASP A 906 -31.01 -32.24 -39.21
C ASP A 906 -32.34 -32.65 -39.87
N GLY A 907 -32.50 -32.41 -41.18
CA GLY A 907 -33.71 -32.70 -41.94
C GLY A 907 -34.89 -31.78 -41.65
N LYS A 908 -34.70 -30.73 -40.84
CA LYS A 908 -35.73 -29.74 -40.54
C LYS A 908 -35.69 -28.60 -41.56
N ASN A 909 -36.76 -27.80 -41.59
CA ASN A 909 -36.82 -26.62 -42.42
C ASN A 909 -36.12 -25.44 -41.72
N HIS A 910 -35.05 -24.92 -42.32
CA HIS A 910 -34.27 -23.78 -41.82
C HIS A 910 -34.40 -22.58 -42.79
N PRO A 911 -35.54 -21.86 -42.78
CA PRO A 911 -35.77 -20.75 -43.71
C PRO A 911 -34.70 -19.65 -43.60
N GLY A 912 -34.07 -19.48 -42.44
CA GLY A 912 -33.03 -18.48 -42.23
C GLY A 912 -31.73 -18.73 -43.00
N LEU A 913 -31.49 -19.94 -43.52
CA LEU A 913 -30.37 -20.19 -44.44
C LEU A 913 -30.43 -19.28 -45.68
N LEU A 914 -31.63 -18.93 -46.14
CA LEU A 914 -31.85 -18.05 -47.30
C LEU A 914 -31.76 -16.55 -46.95
N ARG A 915 -31.66 -16.18 -45.67
CA ARG A 915 -31.57 -14.78 -45.27
C ARG A 915 -30.18 -14.21 -45.56
N GLU A 916 -30.20 -13.02 -46.16
CA GLU A 916 -28.99 -12.25 -46.44
C GLU A 916 -28.74 -11.16 -45.40
N THR A 917 -29.77 -10.77 -44.63
CA THR A 917 -29.69 -9.72 -43.61
C THR A 917 -30.61 -9.99 -42.42
N GLY A 918 -30.26 -9.43 -41.27
CA GLY A 918 -31.06 -9.46 -40.05
C GLY A 918 -30.22 -9.07 -38.84
N HIS A 919 -30.78 -9.25 -37.65
CA HIS A 919 -30.14 -8.85 -36.39
C HIS A 919 -29.07 -9.85 -35.96
N ILE A 920 -28.15 -9.38 -35.12
CA ILE A 920 -27.29 -10.23 -34.30
C ILE A 920 -27.95 -10.34 -32.93
N GLY A 921 -27.98 -11.52 -32.32
CA GLY A 921 -28.61 -11.67 -31.01
C GLY A 921 -28.03 -12.76 -30.14
N PHE A 922 -28.27 -12.64 -28.83
CA PHE A 922 -28.05 -13.71 -27.87
C PHE A 922 -29.38 -14.42 -27.61
N LEU A 923 -29.41 -15.71 -27.91
CA LEU A 923 -30.60 -16.55 -27.92
C LEU A 923 -30.64 -17.37 -26.62
N GLY A 924 -31.39 -16.89 -25.63
CA GLY A 924 -31.41 -17.47 -24.29
C GLY A 924 -32.08 -18.83 -24.22
N HIS A 925 -31.44 -19.77 -23.50
CA HIS A 925 -31.99 -21.10 -23.18
C HIS A 925 -32.01 -21.38 -21.66
N GLY A 926 -32.37 -20.37 -20.87
CA GLY A 926 -32.62 -20.52 -19.44
C GLY A 926 -31.36 -20.86 -18.62
N SER A 927 -30.18 -20.58 -19.16
CA SER A 927 -28.89 -20.74 -18.49
C SER A 927 -28.22 -19.40 -18.21
N GLU A 928 -27.35 -19.39 -17.20
CA GLU A 928 -26.53 -18.25 -16.87
C GLU A 928 -25.36 -18.10 -17.85
N VAL A 929 -25.25 -16.94 -18.49
CA VAL A 929 -24.14 -16.60 -19.41
C VAL A 929 -23.83 -15.10 -19.28
N GLN A 930 -22.55 -14.74 -19.42
CA GLN A 930 -22.11 -13.34 -19.46
C GLN A 930 -21.38 -13.00 -20.76
N PHE A 931 -21.53 -11.76 -21.22
CA PHE A 931 -20.91 -11.23 -22.45
C PHE A 931 -20.27 -9.87 -22.22
N LYS A 932 -19.11 -9.60 -22.86
CA LYS A 932 -18.43 -8.29 -22.78
C LYS A 932 -17.62 -7.96 -24.04
N ASN A 933 -17.14 -6.71 -24.08
CA ASN A 933 -16.26 -6.18 -25.13
C ASN A 933 -16.81 -6.40 -26.55
N ILE A 934 -18.11 -6.12 -26.74
CA ILE A 934 -18.82 -6.47 -27.97
C ILE A 934 -18.63 -5.40 -29.03
N ARG A 935 -18.15 -5.79 -30.20
CA ARG A 935 -17.86 -4.88 -31.31
C ARG A 935 -18.07 -5.53 -32.66
N ILE A 936 -18.40 -4.71 -33.65
CA ILE A 936 -18.68 -5.16 -35.01
C ILE A 936 -17.97 -4.28 -36.02
N LYS A 937 -17.46 -4.91 -37.07
CA LYS A 937 -17.06 -4.26 -38.31
C LYS A 937 -18.12 -4.59 -39.35
N ASP A 938 -18.96 -3.61 -39.62
CA ASP A 938 -20.02 -3.72 -40.62
C ASP A 938 -19.41 -3.65 -42.04
N LEU A 939 -19.63 -4.70 -42.82
CA LEU A 939 -19.20 -4.86 -44.21
C LEU A 939 -20.39 -4.87 -45.18
N SER A 940 -21.60 -4.58 -44.69
CA SER A 940 -22.81 -4.59 -45.49
C SER A 940 -22.66 -3.62 -46.67
N LYS A 941 -23.07 -4.05 -47.86
CA LYS A 941 -23.11 -3.16 -49.02
C LYS A 941 -24.16 -2.08 -48.72
N LYS A 942 -23.72 -0.85 -48.46
CA LYS A 942 -24.62 0.30 -48.32
C LYS A 942 -25.46 0.39 -49.59
N LYS A 943 -26.77 0.15 -49.47
CA LYS A 943 -27.73 0.37 -50.56
C LYS A 943 -27.90 1.86 -50.81
#